data_AF-A0A7L1Y2D5-F1
#
_entry.id   AF-A0A7L1Y2D5-F1
#
_cell.length_a   1.000
_cell.length_b   1.000
_cell.length_c   1.000
_cell.angle_alpha   90.00
_cell.angle_beta   90.00
_cell.angle_gamma   90.00
#
_symmetry.space_group_name_H-M   'P 1'
#
loop_
_entity.id
_entity.type
_entity.pdbx_description
1 polymer ?
#
loop_
_entity_poly.entity_id
_entity_poly.type
_entity_poly.pdbx_seq_one_letter_code
_entity_poly.pdbx_strand_id
1 'polypeptide(L)'
;MTAAENVCYTLINVPMDSEPPSEISLKNDLEKGDVKLKTEALKKVIIMILNGEKLPGLLMTIIRFVLPLQDHTIKKLLLVFWEIVPKTTPDGRLLQEMILVCDAYRKDLQHPNEFIRGSTLRFLCKLKEAELLEPLMPAIRACLEHRHSYVRRNAVLAIYTIYRNFEHLIPDAPELIHDFLVNEKDASCKRNAFMMLIHADQDRALDYLSTCIDQVQTFGDILQLVIVELIYKVCHANPSERARFIRCIYNLLQSSSPAVKYEAAGTLVTLSSAPTAIKAAAQCYIDLIIKESDNNVKLIVLDRLIELKEHPSHERVLQDLVMDILRVLSTPDLEVRKKTLQLALDLVSSRNVEELVIVLKKEVIKTNNVTEHEDTDKYRQLLVRTLHSCSVRFPDMAANVIPVLMEFLSDNNEAAAADVLEFVREAIQRFDNLRTLIVEKMLEVFHAIKSVKIYRGALWILGEYCSTKEDIQSVMTEVRRSLGEIPIVESEIKKETGELKPEEEVSVGPTQKLVTEMGTYATQSALSSSRPAKKEEDRPPLRGFLLDGDFFVAASLATTLTKIALRYVSLVQEKKKQNSFIAEAMLLMATILHLGKSSLPKKPITDDDVDRISLCLKVLSECSPLMNDIFNKECRQSLSHMLSAKLEEEKLSQKKESEKRNVTVQPDDPISFMQLTAKNEMSSKEDQFQLSLLAAMGNTQRKEAADPLASKLNKVTQLTGFSDPVYAEAYVHVNQYDIVLDVLVVNQTSDTLQNCTLELATLGDLKLVEKPSPLTLAPHDFANIKANVKVASTENGIIFGNIVYDVSGAASDRNCVVLSDIHIDIMDYIQPASCTDAEFRQMWAEFEWENKVTVNTNIIDLNEYLQHILKSTNMKCLTPEKALSGYCGFMAANLYARSIFGEDALANVSIEKPIHLGPEAPVTGHIRIRAKSQGMALSLGDKINLSQKKTSL
;
A
#
# COMPACT_ATOMS: atom_id res chain seq x y z
N MET A 1 28.89 34.46 22.74
CA MET A 1 28.98 33.01 22.46
C MET A 1 30.40 32.59 22.80
N THR A 2 30.57 31.72 23.80
CA THR A 2 31.87 31.15 24.16
C THR A 2 32.34 30.24 23.01
N ALA A 3 33.64 30.22 22.75
CA ALA A 3 34.29 29.62 21.58
C ALA A 3 34.28 28.07 21.52
N ALA A 4 33.28 27.42 22.13
CA ALA A 4 33.15 25.99 22.33
C ALA A 4 32.12 25.30 21.40
N GLU A 5 31.43 26.03 20.51
CA GLU A 5 30.34 25.47 19.69
C GLU A 5 30.59 25.57 18.17
N ASN A 6 31.69 25.00 17.68
CA ASN A 6 31.70 24.58 16.26
C ASN A 6 31.29 23.10 16.23
N VAL A 7 30.01 22.85 16.03
CA VAL A 7 29.45 21.50 15.94
C VAL A 7 30.06 20.79 14.74
N CYS A 8 30.81 19.70 14.98
CA CYS A 8 31.34 18.84 13.92
C CYS A 8 30.22 17.89 13.48
N TYR A 9 29.61 18.16 12.33
CA TYR A 9 28.48 17.37 11.82
C TYR A 9 28.92 16.10 11.06
N THR A 10 30.21 15.92 10.77
CA THR A 10 30.71 14.77 10.00
C THR A 10 32.15 14.42 10.38
N LEU A 11 32.33 13.25 11.00
CA LEU A 11 33.65 12.66 11.24
C LEU A 11 34.07 11.86 10.01
N ILE A 12 35.09 12.33 9.30
CA ILE A 12 35.64 11.60 8.16
C ILE A 12 36.64 10.59 8.71
N ASN A 13 36.29 9.30 8.63
CA ASN A 13 37.18 8.22 9.07
C ASN A 13 38.43 8.18 8.19
N VAL A 14 39.57 8.52 8.78
CA VAL A 14 40.88 8.37 8.15
C VAL A 14 41.33 6.93 8.39
N PRO A 15 41.73 6.16 7.35
CA PRO A 15 42.21 4.79 7.55
C PRO A 15 43.36 4.76 8.57
N MET A 16 43.26 3.84 9.54
CA MET A 16 44.15 3.73 10.71
C MET A 16 45.65 3.56 10.37
N ASP A 17 45.99 3.27 9.12
CA ASP A 17 47.37 3.07 8.64
C ASP A 17 48.12 4.37 8.28
N SER A 18 47.51 5.55 8.46
CA SER A 18 48.18 6.84 8.20
C SER A 18 48.38 7.66 9.47
N GLU A 19 49.64 7.93 9.83
CA GLU A 19 49.97 8.89 10.89
C GLU A 19 49.39 10.28 10.54
N PRO A 20 48.75 10.99 11.48
CA PRO A 20 48.25 12.34 11.24
C PRO A 20 49.45 13.26 10.94
N PRO A 21 49.44 13.98 9.81
CA PRO A 21 50.55 14.84 9.43
C PRO A 21 50.69 16.01 10.41
N SER A 22 51.92 16.28 10.87
CA SER A 22 52.18 17.41 11.76
C SER A 22 51.96 18.77 11.07
N GLU A 23 51.51 19.79 11.80
CA GLU A 23 51.31 21.16 11.27
C GLU A 23 52.58 21.71 10.59
N ILE A 24 53.76 21.38 11.12
CA ILE A 24 55.07 21.79 10.56
C ILE A 24 55.32 21.12 9.21
N SER A 25 54.99 19.83 9.08
CA SER A 25 55.13 19.11 7.80
C SER A 25 54.19 19.70 6.74
N LEU A 26 52.94 19.96 7.09
CA LEU A 26 51.96 20.58 6.20
C LEU A 26 52.39 21.99 5.79
N LYS A 27 52.94 22.79 6.71
CA LYS A 27 53.47 24.11 6.39
C LYS A 27 54.61 24.04 5.37
N ASN A 28 55.56 23.13 5.56
CA ASN A 28 56.67 22.94 4.63
C ASN A 28 56.18 22.47 3.25
N ASP A 29 55.22 21.54 3.20
CA ASP A 29 54.64 21.03 1.96
C ASP A 29 53.89 22.12 1.19
N LEU A 30 53.18 23.02 1.89
CA LEU A 30 52.46 24.15 1.29
C LEU A 30 53.40 25.28 0.82
N GLU A 31 54.53 25.49 1.50
CA GLU A 31 55.51 26.52 1.13
C GLU A 31 56.40 26.07 -0.05
N LYS A 32 57.00 24.88 0.05
CA LYS A 32 58.08 24.41 -0.83
C LYS A 32 57.68 23.27 -1.78
N GLY A 33 56.52 22.63 -1.58
CA GLY A 33 56.09 21.51 -2.40
C GLY A 33 55.67 21.91 -3.82
N ASP A 34 55.69 20.94 -4.74
CA ASP A 34 55.13 21.11 -6.08
C ASP A 34 53.59 21.19 -6.04
N VAL A 35 52.95 21.63 -7.14
CA VAL A 35 51.49 21.77 -7.26
C VAL A 35 50.73 20.53 -6.76
N LYS A 36 51.23 19.32 -7.07
CA LYS A 36 50.64 18.06 -6.59
C LYS A 36 50.74 17.89 -5.07
N LEU A 37 51.91 18.17 -4.49
CA LEU A 37 52.13 18.09 -3.05
C LEU A 37 51.30 19.15 -2.31
N LYS A 38 51.23 20.38 -2.84
CA LYS A 38 50.37 21.44 -2.30
C LYS A 38 48.89 21.06 -2.35
N THR A 39 48.46 20.36 -3.40
CA THR A 39 47.08 19.87 -3.54
C THR A 39 46.76 18.83 -2.47
N GLU A 40 47.63 17.84 -2.27
CA GLU A 40 47.44 16.81 -1.23
C GLU A 40 47.54 17.40 0.18
N ALA A 41 48.47 18.32 0.42
CA ALA A 41 48.58 19.02 1.69
C ALA A 41 47.32 19.85 2.00
N LEU A 42 46.77 20.56 1.01
CA LEU A 42 45.52 21.33 1.19
C LEU A 42 44.31 20.42 1.47
N LYS A 43 44.21 19.25 0.83
CA LYS A 43 43.16 18.26 1.15
C LYS A 43 43.27 17.77 2.59
N LYS A 44 44.48 17.43 3.05
CA LYS A 44 44.74 17.00 4.43
C LYS A 44 44.34 18.07 5.44
N VAL A 45 44.69 19.33 5.17
CA VAL A 45 44.28 20.48 6.01
C VAL A 45 42.76 20.61 6.09
N ILE A 46 42.04 20.51 4.95
CA ILE A 46 40.58 20.58 4.93
C ILE A 46 39.95 19.47 5.79
N ILE A 47 40.46 18.23 5.68
CA ILE A 47 39.97 17.09 6.47
C ILE A 47 40.20 17.30 7.97
N MET A 48 41.39 17.78 8.36
CA MET A 48 41.71 18.05 9.77
C MET A 48 40.82 19.15 10.36
N ILE A 49 40.57 20.23 9.61
CA ILE A 49 39.67 21.31 10.07
C ILE A 49 38.22 20.81 10.17
N LEU A 50 37.75 19.98 9.23
CA LEU A 50 36.42 19.36 9.30
C LEU A 50 36.27 18.45 10.52
N ASN A 51 37.35 17.75 10.92
CA ASN A 51 37.38 16.91 12.13
C ASN A 51 37.48 17.74 13.43
N GLY A 52 37.53 19.07 13.35
CA GLY A 52 37.52 19.98 14.50
C GLY A 52 38.89 20.47 14.95
N GLU A 53 39.97 20.15 14.24
CA GLU A 53 41.32 20.63 14.58
C GLU A 53 41.51 22.09 14.15
N LYS A 54 41.94 22.94 15.11
CA LYS A 54 42.22 24.36 14.84
C LYS A 54 43.66 24.52 14.36
N LEU A 55 43.85 24.89 13.08
CA LEU A 55 45.17 25.11 12.46
C LEU A 55 45.37 26.59 12.04
N PRO A 56 45.39 27.56 12.98
CA PRO A 56 45.48 28.99 12.64
C PRO A 56 46.82 29.38 11.99
N GLY A 57 47.90 28.64 12.27
CA GLY A 57 49.24 28.92 11.75
C GLY A 57 49.41 28.70 10.24
N LEU A 58 48.48 27.96 9.62
CA LEU A 58 48.51 27.64 8.19
C LEU A 58 47.77 28.66 7.33
N LEU A 59 46.92 29.52 7.91
CA LEU A 59 46.09 30.48 7.16
C LEU A 59 46.94 31.42 6.30
N MET A 60 47.96 32.06 6.89
CA MET A 60 48.83 32.98 6.17
C MET A 60 49.74 32.27 5.15
N THR A 61 50.18 31.05 5.46
CA THR A 61 50.95 30.22 4.52
C THR A 61 50.11 29.89 3.27
N ILE A 62 48.84 29.54 3.45
CA ILE A 62 47.91 29.26 2.34
C ILE A 62 47.66 30.53 1.51
N ILE A 63 47.41 31.67 2.15
CA ILE A 63 47.21 32.96 1.45
C ILE A 63 48.44 33.35 0.62
N ARG A 64 49.65 33.15 1.17
CA ARG A 64 50.89 33.58 0.48
C ARG A 64 51.34 32.64 -0.62
N PHE A 65 51.25 31.32 -0.41
CA PHE A 65 51.92 30.34 -1.28
C PHE A 65 50.96 29.44 -2.09
N VAL A 66 49.67 29.44 -1.78
CA VAL A 66 48.66 28.58 -2.42
C VAL A 66 47.61 29.40 -3.17
N LEU A 67 47.09 30.47 -2.56
CA LEU A 67 46.09 31.36 -3.18
C LEU A 67 46.50 31.96 -4.55
N PRO A 68 47.78 32.31 -4.80
CA PRO A 68 48.19 32.87 -6.10
C PRO A 68 48.24 31.85 -7.24
N LEU A 69 48.18 30.55 -6.93
CA LEU A 69 48.31 29.48 -7.93
C LEU A 69 47.07 29.43 -8.83
N GLN A 70 47.29 29.24 -10.12
CA GLN A 70 46.24 29.23 -11.15
C GLN A 70 45.70 27.82 -11.46
N ASP A 71 46.17 26.79 -10.74
CA ASP A 71 45.72 25.41 -10.95
C ASP A 71 44.23 25.26 -10.58
N HIS A 72 43.46 24.65 -11.48
CA HIS A 72 42.00 24.49 -11.32
C HIS A 72 41.62 23.67 -10.09
N THR A 73 42.42 22.65 -9.75
CA THR A 73 42.16 21.77 -8.60
C THR A 73 42.40 22.51 -7.30
N ILE A 74 43.52 23.24 -7.23
CA ILE A 74 43.85 24.08 -6.07
C ILE A 74 42.80 25.16 -5.87
N LYS A 75 42.38 25.86 -6.94
CA LYS A 75 41.32 26.89 -6.86
C LYS A 75 40.01 26.33 -6.29
N LYS A 76 39.59 25.14 -6.74
CA LYS A 76 38.39 24.48 -6.21
C LYS A 76 38.53 24.09 -4.74
N LEU A 77 39.68 23.54 -4.35
CA LEU A 77 39.97 23.19 -2.94
C LEU A 77 40.03 24.43 -2.05
N LEU A 78 40.57 25.55 -2.55
CA LEU A 78 40.58 26.82 -1.84
C LEU A 78 39.16 27.31 -1.53
N LEU A 79 38.22 27.24 -2.47
CA LEU A 79 36.82 27.62 -2.21
C LEU A 79 36.19 26.76 -1.08
N VAL A 80 36.51 25.46 -1.02
CA VAL A 80 36.05 24.59 0.07
C VAL A 80 36.73 24.97 1.39
N PHE A 81 38.04 25.22 1.38
CA PHE A 81 38.78 25.67 2.55
C PHE A 81 38.18 26.96 3.13
N TRP A 82 37.88 27.95 2.27
CA TRP A 82 37.28 29.21 2.70
C TRP A 82 35.86 29.05 3.23
N GLU A 83 35.12 28.01 2.85
CA GLU A 83 33.80 27.73 3.41
C GLU A 83 33.91 27.34 4.89
N ILE A 84 34.95 26.59 5.25
CA ILE A 84 35.11 25.96 6.57
C ILE A 84 35.83 26.88 7.57
N VAL A 85 36.82 27.64 7.11
CA VAL A 85 37.67 28.47 8.00
C VAL A 85 36.85 29.58 8.69
N PRO A 86 37.02 29.83 10.00
CA PRO A 86 36.42 30.97 10.67
C PRO A 86 36.92 32.30 10.09
N LYS A 87 36.00 33.22 9.77
CA LYS A 87 36.33 34.52 9.15
C LYS A 87 36.41 35.65 10.18
N THR A 88 35.81 35.45 11.35
CA THR A 88 35.76 36.41 12.43
C THR A 88 36.68 35.98 13.57
N THR A 89 37.25 36.97 14.24
CA THR A 89 37.87 36.83 15.55
C THR A 89 36.83 36.40 16.60
N PRO A 90 37.26 35.89 17.77
CA PRO A 90 36.35 35.58 18.88
C PRO A 90 35.47 36.76 19.33
N ASP A 91 35.91 37.99 19.05
CA ASP A 91 35.19 39.23 19.35
C ASP A 91 34.17 39.64 18.25
N GLY A 92 34.00 38.81 17.22
CA GLY A 92 33.05 39.04 16.12
C GLY A 92 33.54 39.99 15.02
N ARG A 93 34.79 40.50 15.09
CA ARG A 93 35.38 41.34 14.05
C ARG A 93 36.02 40.52 12.95
N LEU A 94 35.93 40.96 11.70
CA LEU A 94 36.56 40.31 10.55
C LEU A 94 38.10 40.25 10.69
N LEU A 95 38.69 39.11 10.34
CA LEU A 95 40.14 38.93 10.30
C LEU A 95 40.78 39.83 9.22
N GLN A 96 41.89 40.49 9.54
CA GLN A 96 42.57 41.40 8.62
C GLN A 96 43.07 40.68 7.35
N GLU A 97 43.43 39.40 7.50
CA GLU A 97 43.85 38.52 6.41
C GLU A 97 42.76 38.33 5.35
N MET A 98 41.48 38.48 5.71
CA MET A 98 40.36 38.31 4.78
C MET A 98 40.29 39.41 3.72
N ILE A 99 40.96 40.55 3.92
CA ILE A 99 41.07 41.60 2.90
C ILE A 99 41.82 41.08 1.66
N LEU A 100 42.90 40.32 1.86
CA LEU A 100 43.67 39.70 0.76
C LEU A 100 42.84 38.64 0.03
N VAL A 101 42.01 37.92 0.78
CA VAL A 101 41.11 36.91 0.23
C VAL A 101 39.99 37.58 -0.59
N CYS A 102 39.45 38.72 -0.14
CA CYS A 102 38.47 39.51 -0.88
C CYS A 102 39.02 40.01 -2.22
N ASP A 103 40.26 40.51 -2.26
CA ASP A 103 40.93 40.89 -3.52
C ASP A 103 41.09 39.68 -4.47
N ALA A 104 41.41 38.50 -3.93
CA ALA A 104 41.48 37.28 -4.73
C ALA A 104 40.12 36.87 -5.30
N TYR A 105 39.02 36.97 -4.53
CA TYR A 105 37.68 36.71 -5.04
C TYR A 105 37.29 37.69 -6.14
N ARG A 106 37.62 38.98 -5.99
CA ARG A 106 37.38 39.99 -7.01
C ARG A 106 38.10 39.64 -8.32
N LYS A 107 39.36 39.20 -8.25
CA LYS A 107 40.13 38.76 -9.42
C LYS A 107 39.54 37.48 -10.03
N ASP A 108 39.10 36.53 -9.22
CA ASP A 108 38.48 35.28 -9.68
C ASP A 108 37.13 35.52 -10.36
N LEU A 109 36.34 36.49 -9.89
CA LEU A 109 35.11 36.96 -10.55
C LEU A 109 35.38 37.66 -11.90
N GLN A 110 36.58 38.22 -12.08
CA GLN A 110 37.03 38.87 -13.32
C GLN A 110 37.92 37.96 -14.19
N HIS A 111 38.11 36.71 -13.79
CA HIS A 111 39.01 35.77 -14.46
C HIS A 111 38.49 35.39 -15.87
N PRO A 112 39.33 35.20 -16.89
CA PRO A 112 38.86 34.85 -18.24
C PRO A 112 38.10 33.50 -18.31
N ASN A 113 38.43 32.55 -17.43
CA ASN A 113 37.78 31.24 -17.33
C ASN A 113 36.40 31.32 -16.64
N GLU A 114 35.35 30.91 -17.35
CA GLU A 114 33.96 30.88 -16.92
C GLU A 114 33.68 29.93 -15.74
N PHE A 115 34.43 28.82 -15.63
CA PHE A 115 34.25 27.84 -14.56
C PHE A 115 34.74 28.37 -13.21
N ILE A 116 35.81 29.17 -13.23
CA ILE A 116 36.36 29.85 -12.05
C ILE A 116 35.36 30.92 -11.58
N ARG A 117 34.85 31.76 -12.49
CA ARG A 117 33.80 32.73 -12.16
C ARG A 117 32.55 32.08 -11.57
N GLY A 118 32.00 31.06 -12.25
CA GLY A 118 30.77 30.41 -11.80
C GLY A 118 30.93 29.60 -10.50
N SER A 119 32.11 29.02 -10.25
CA SER A 119 32.39 28.36 -8.96
C SER A 119 32.54 29.37 -7.82
N THR A 120 33.19 30.51 -8.10
CA THR A 120 33.30 31.62 -7.14
C THR A 120 31.92 32.19 -6.81
N LEU A 121 31.06 32.47 -7.81
CA LEU A 121 29.69 32.95 -7.58
C LEU A 121 28.85 32.00 -6.73
N ARG A 122 28.99 30.68 -6.92
CA ARG A 122 28.33 29.67 -6.07
C ARG A 122 28.86 29.67 -4.64
N PHE A 123 30.17 29.86 -4.48
CA PHE A 123 30.79 30.00 -3.17
C PHE A 123 30.29 31.25 -2.43
N LEU A 124 30.15 32.39 -3.12
CA LEU A 124 29.65 33.63 -2.51
C LEU A 124 28.23 33.49 -1.94
N CYS A 125 27.40 32.59 -2.48
CA CYS A 125 26.07 32.29 -1.93
C CYS A 125 26.13 31.71 -0.50
N LYS A 126 27.29 31.19 -0.07
CA LYS A 126 27.48 30.57 1.24
C LYS A 126 28.10 31.50 2.29
N LEU A 127 28.58 32.67 1.87
CA LEU A 127 29.17 33.65 2.78
C LEU A 127 28.09 34.33 3.61
N LYS A 128 28.38 34.54 4.89
CA LYS A 128 27.46 35.17 5.86
C LYS A 128 27.95 36.55 6.32
N GLU A 129 29.13 36.97 5.87
CA GLU A 129 29.77 38.21 6.29
C GLU A 129 29.52 39.32 5.26
N ALA A 130 28.68 40.30 5.62
CA ALA A 130 28.33 41.41 4.73
C ALA A 130 29.55 42.25 4.30
N GLU A 131 30.50 42.48 5.23
CA GLU A 131 31.74 43.25 4.99
C GLU A 131 32.62 42.65 3.87
N LEU A 132 32.54 41.33 3.64
CA LEU A 132 33.28 40.66 2.56
C LEU A 132 32.56 40.73 1.21
N LEU A 133 31.23 40.81 1.23
CA LEU A 133 30.41 40.83 0.02
C LEU A 133 30.32 42.23 -0.59
N GLU A 134 30.26 43.28 0.24
CA GLU A 134 30.12 44.67 -0.21
C GLU A 134 31.16 45.08 -1.29
N PRO A 135 32.48 44.80 -1.14
CA PRO A 135 33.47 45.17 -2.14
C PRO A 135 33.37 44.37 -3.44
N LEU A 136 32.71 43.20 -3.41
CA LEU A 136 32.57 42.28 -4.54
C LEU A 136 31.35 42.61 -5.41
N MET A 137 30.39 43.39 -4.89
CA MET A 137 29.12 43.69 -5.56
C MET A 137 29.28 44.20 -7.01
N PRO A 138 30.21 45.14 -7.32
CA PRO A 138 30.40 45.59 -8.70
C PRO A 138 30.85 44.47 -9.65
N ALA A 139 31.70 43.55 -9.18
CA ALA A 139 32.18 42.43 -9.97
C ALA A 139 31.09 41.35 -10.18
N ILE A 140 30.21 41.15 -9.18
CA ILE A 140 29.05 40.26 -9.29
C ILE A 140 28.06 40.82 -10.31
N ARG A 141 27.75 42.12 -10.27
CA ARG A 141 26.87 42.77 -11.25
C ARG A 141 27.41 42.64 -12.67
N ALA A 142 28.71 42.88 -12.88
CA ALA A 142 29.35 42.71 -14.19
C ALA A 142 29.26 41.26 -14.73
N CYS A 143 29.09 40.26 -13.86
CA CYS A 143 28.91 38.87 -14.30
C CYS A 143 27.53 38.60 -14.94
N LEU A 144 26.54 39.49 -14.77
CA LEU A 144 25.24 39.39 -15.45
C LEU A 144 25.35 39.63 -16.96
N GLU A 145 26.33 40.41 -17.42
CA GLU A 145 26.52 40.72 -18.84
C GLU A 145 27.51 39.75 -19.52
N HIS A 146 27.97 38.72 -18.81
CA HIS A 146 29.00 37.82 -19.31
C HIS A 146 28.50 37.00 -20.52
N ARG A 147 29.38 36.73 -21.50
CA ARG A 147 29.04 36.00 -22.75
C ARG A 147 28.43 34.61 -22.50
N HIS A 148 28.91 33.90 -21.48
CA HIS A 148 28.48 32.53 -21.16
C HIS A 148 27.31 32.49 -20.17
N SER A 149 26.23 31.79 -20.53
CA SER A 149 25.02 31.65 -19.68
C SER A 149 25.30 30.98 -18.34
N TYR A 150 26.27 30.06 -18.26
CA TYR A 150 26.71 29.45 -17.00
C TYR A 150 27.10 30.49 -15.94
N VAL A 151 27.80 31.56 -16.33
CA VAL A 151 28.20 32.62 -15.39
C VAL A 151 27.00 33.47 -15.00
N ARG A 152 26.20 33.91 -15.99
CA ARG A 152 25.00 34.73 -15.75
C ARG A 152 24.00 34.03 -14.82
N ARG A 153 23.74 32.74 -15.04
CA ARG A 153 22.87 31.92 -14.19
C ARG A 153 23.33 31.88 -12.72
N ASN A 154 24.63 31.69 -12.49
CA ASN A 154 25.19 31.68 -11.14
C ASN A 154 25.24 33.10 -10.55
N ALA A 155 25.38 34.14 -11.37
CA ALA A 155 25.35 35.53 -10.93
C ALA A 155 23.96 35.91 -10.42
N VAL A 156 22.89 35.52 -11.14
CA VAL A 156 21.50 35.69 -10.67
C VAL A 156 21.27 34.97 -9.33
N LEU A 157 21.77 33.73 -9.19
CA LEU A 157 21.65 32.97 -7.95
C LEU A 157 22.40 33.64 -6.77
N ALA A 158 23.59 34.18 -7.04
CA ALA A 158 24.38 34.91 -6.06
C ALA A 158 23.66 36.20 -5.63
N ILE A 159 23.15 36.99 -6.59
CA ILE A 159 22.38 38.20 -6.31
C ILE A 159 21.13 37.87 -5.49
N TYR A 160 20.39 36.83 -5.86
CA TYR A 160 19.21 36.37 -5.11
C TYR A 160 19.55 36.04 -3.65
N THR A 161 20.62 35.27 -3.44
CA THR A 161 21.02 34.83 -2.10
C THR A 161 21.52 36.01 -1.25
N ILE A 162 22.31 36.91 -1.86
CA ILE A 162 22.82 38.11 -1.20
C ILE A 162 21.67 39.05 -0.85
N TYR A 163 20.73 39.31 -1.76
CA TYR A 163 19.57 40.16 -1.49
C TYR A 163 18.71 39.62 -0.35
N ARG A 164 18.45 38.31 -0.33
CA ARG A 164 17.64 37.67 0.71
C ARG A 164 18.27 37.75 2.10
N ASN A 165 19.60 37.67 2.18
CA ASN A 165 20.32 37.72 3.46
C ASN A 165 20.68 39.16 3.87
N PHE A 166 20.95 40.04 2.90
CA PHE A 166 21.51 41.38 3.06
C PHE A 166 20.89 42.36 2.04
N GLU A 167 19.62 42.71 2.25
CA GLU A 167 18.86 43.60 1.34
C GLU A 167 19.56 44.94 1.07
N HIS A 168 20.17 45.54 2.11
CA HIS A 168 20.84 46.84 2.04
C HIS A 168 22.08 46.87 1.10
N LEU A 169 22.68 45.72 0.77
CA LEU A 169 23.84 45.66 -0.13
C LEU A 169 23.45 45.86 -1.60
N ILE A 170 22.21 45.54 -1.97
CA ILE A 170 21.70 45.65 -3.35
C ILE A 170 20.19 45.94 -3.36
N PRO A 171 19.75 47.13 -2.93
CA PRO A 171 18.32 47.46 -2.85
C PRO A 171 17.64 47.47 -4.24
N ASP A 172 18.41 47.74 -5.30
CA ASP A 172 17.97 47.76 -6.71
C ASP A 172 17.96 46.36 -7.38
N ALA A 173 18.21 45.28 -6.64
CA ALA A 173 18.26 43.92 -7.17
C ALA A 173 16.99 43.48 -7.94
N PRO A 174 15.76 43.70 -7.43
CA PRO A 174 14.56 43.29 -8.15
C PRO A 174 14.39 44.00 -9.51
N GLU A 175 14.76 45.27 -9.60
CA GLU A 175 14.71 46.04 -10.85
C GLU A 175 15.75 45.55 -11.85
N LEU A 176 17.00 45.40 -11.40
CA LEU A 176 18.11 44.89 -12.21
C LEU A 176 17.80 43.52 -12.81
N ILE A 177 17.18 42.63 -12.03
CA ILE A 177 16.87 41.26 -12.46
C ILE A 177 15.64 41.21 -13.36
N HIS A 178 14.68 42.13 -13.20
CA HIS A 178 13.57 42.29 -14.15
C HIS A 178 14.09 42.70 -15.54
N ASP A 179 14.95 43.71 -15.61
CA ASP A 179 15.56 44.16 -16.88
C ASP A 179 16.42 43.06 -17.51
N PHE A 180 17.14 42.30 -16.69
CA PHE A 180 17.89 41.12 -17.14
C PHE A 180 16.97 40.04 -17.71
N LEU A 181 15.84 39.74 -17.04
CA LEU A 181 14.90 38.70 -17.44
C LEU A 181 14.26 38.98 -18.81
N VAL A 182 13.93 40.24 -19.08
CA VAL A 182 13.33 40.67 -20.35
C VAL A 182 14.30 40.48 -21.52
N ASN A 183 15.59 40.77 -21.32
CA ASN A 183 16.61 40.74 -22.37
C ASN A 183 17.27 39.36 -22.58
N GLU A 184 17.24 38.49 -21.57
CA GLU A 184 17.88 37.18 -21.61
C GLU A 184 17.19 36.22 -22.60
N LYS A 185 17.94 35.27 -23.15
CA LYS A 185 17.42 34.22 -24.07
C LYS A 185 17.56 32.81 -23.50
N ASP A 186 18.54 32.59 -22.63
CA ASP A 186 18.81 31.28 -22.03
C ASP A 186 17.73 30.89 -21.00
N ALA A 187 17.14 29.70 -21.16
CA ALA A 187 16.04 29.23 -20.31
C ALA A 187 16.44 29.05 -18.83
N SER A 188 17.68 28.63 -18.57
CA SER A 188 18.17 28.39 -17.21
C SER A 188 18.40 29.70 -16.46
N CYS A 189 18.92 30.72 -17.15
CA CYS A 189 19.06 32.07 -16.62
C CYS A 189 17.70 32.71 -16.35
N LYS A 190 16.76 32.60 -17.30
CA LYS A 190 15.37 33.09 -17.12
C LYS A 190 14.70 32.46 -15.92
N ARG A 191 14.83 31.14 -15.76
CA ARG A 191 14.25 30.43 -14.61
C ARG A 191 14.77 30.98 -13.28
N ASN A 192 16.08 31.18 -13.13
CA ASN A 192 16.63 31.71 -11.89
C ASN A 192 16.22 33.17 -11.64
N ALA A 193 16.18 33.98 -12.68
CA ALA A 193 15.77 35.38 -12.58
C ALA A 193 14.29 35.49 -12.20
N PHE A 194 13.44 34.71 -12.85
CA PHE A 194 12.03 34.63 -12.53
C PHE A 194 11.80 34.09 -11.11
N MET A 195 12.49 33.02 -10.71
CA MET A 195 12.40 32.48 -9.33
C MET A 195 12.79 33.52 -8.28
N MET A 196 13.82 34.33 -8.54
CA MET A 196 14.20 35.42 -7.65
C MET A 196 13.07 36.45 -7.52
N LEU A 197 12.48 36.88 -8.64
CA LEU A 197 11.38 37.85 -8.61
C LEU A 197 10.16 37.31 -7.83
N ILE A 198 9.81 36.03 -7.98
CA ILE A 198 8.70 35.40 -7.22
C ILE A 198 8.87 35.57 -5.70
N HIS A 199 10.10 35.53 -5.20
CA HIS A 199 10.40 35.64 -3.78
C HIS A 199 10.70 37.07 -3.31
N ALA A 200 11.25 37.91 -4.18
CA ALA A 200 11.67 39.27 -3.86
C ALA A 200 10.60 40.33 -4.16
N ASP A 201 9.94 40.24 -5.30
CA ASP A 201 8.95 41.22 -5.81
C ASP A 201 7.96 40.51 -6.76
N GLN A 202 6.84 40.06 -6.18
CA GLN A 202 5.82 39.29 -6.90
C GLN A 202 5.12 40.10 -7.99
N ASP A 203 4.93 41.41 -7.79
CA ASP A 203 4.23 42.28 -8.73
C ASP A 203 5.02 42.37 -10.04
N ARG A 204 6.34 42.56 -9.97
CA ARG A 204 7.21 42.55 -11.17
C ARG A 204 7.26 41.20 -11.88
N ALA A 205 7.14 40.09 -11.13
CA ALA A 205 7.02 38.76 -11.73
C ALA A 205 5.71 38.61 -12.51
N LEU A 206 4.61 39.13 -11.95
CA LEU A 206 3.30 39.15 -12.59
C LEU A 206 3.25 40.04 -13.82
N ASP A 207 3.91 41.20 -13.81
CA ASP A 207 4.03 42.08 -14.97
C ASP A 207 4.78 41.41 -16.13
N TYR A 208 5.88 40.72 -15.83
CA TYR A 208 6.60 39.93 -16.83
C TYR A 208 5.74 38.80 -17.38
N LEU A 209 5.08 38.01 -16.51
CA LEU A 209 4.23 36.90 -16.93
C LEU A 209 3.04 37.40 -17.77
N SER A 210 2.45 38.53 -17.38
CA SER A 210 1.37 39.21 -18.11
C SER A 210 1.73 39.52 -19.55
N THR A 211 2.98 39.94 -19.78
CA THR A 211 3.48 40.34 -21.09
C THR A 211 3.75 39.12 -21.99
N CYS A 212 4.02 37.94 -21.40
CA CYS A 212 4.41 36.73 -22.13
C CYS A 212 3.43 35.55 -21.99
N ILE A 213 2.23 35.77 -21.44
CA ILE A 213 1.27 34.71 -21.08
C ILE A 213 0.90 33.79 -22.26
N ASP A 214 0.78 34.33 -23.47
CA ASP A 214 0.44 33.56 -24.67
C ASP A 214 1.62 32.72 -25.20
N GLN A 215 2.86 33.05 -24.81
CA GLN A 215 4.08 32.38 -25.27
C GLN A 215 4.58 31.29 -24.31
N VAL A 216 3.94 31.11 -23.15
CA VAL A 216 4.40 30.21 -22.09
C VAL A 216 4.60 28.77 -22.56
N GLN A 217 3.79 28.28 -23.51
CA GLN A 217 3.94 26.93 -24.08
C GLN A 217 5.27 26.74 -24.82
N THR A 218 5.87 27.81 -25.35
CA THR A 218 7.16 27.76 -26.08
C THR A 218 8.37 27.76 -25.16
N PHE A 219 8.19 28.08 -23.88
CA PHE A 219 9.27 28.10 -22.92
C PHE A 219 9.77 26.70 -22.56
N GLY A 220 11.02 26.62 -22.09
CA GLY A 220 11.56 25.38 -21.55
C GLY A 220 10.76 24.90 -20.34
N ASP A 221 10.69 23.58 -20.17
CA ASP A 221 9.99 22.89 -19.08
C ASP A 221 10.36 23.41 -17.69
N ILE A 222 11.64 23.67 -17.42
CA ILE A 222 12.11 24.19 -16.13
C ILE A 222 11.46 25.55 -15.80
N LEU A 223 11.24 26.41 -16.80
CA LEU A 223 10.58 27.70 -16.60
C LEU A 223 9.06 27.52 -16.47
N GLN A 224 8.46 26.63 -17.26
CA GLN A 224 7.03 26.31 -17.18
C GLN A 224 6.63 25.84 -15.78
N LEU A 225 7.42 24.95 -15.16
CA LEU A 225 7.16 24.46 -13.80
C LEU A 225 7.14 25.59 -12.76
N VAL A 226 8.12 26.50 -12.83
CA VAL A 226 8.17 27.65 -11.91
C VAL A 226 7.00 28.62 -12.16
N ILE A 227 6.54 28.76 -13.41
CA ILE A 227 5.34 29.53 -13.74
C ILE A 227 4.09 28.88 -13.13
N VAL A 228 3.94 27.55 -13.20
CA VAL A 228 2.83 26.83 -12.56
C VAL A 228 2.84 27.06 -11.05
N GLU A 229 4.01 26.97 -10.40
CA GLU A 229 4.16 27.24 -8.96
C GLU A 229 3.75 28.67 -8.60
N LEU A 230 4.13 29.66 -9.41
CA LEU A 230 3.71 31.05 -9.21
C LEU A 230 2.19 31.19 -9.34
N ILE A 231 1.61 30.65 -10.43
CA ILE A 231 0.18 30.72 -10.69
C ILE A 231 -0.60 30.14 -9.50
N TYR A 232 -0.14 29.00 -8.97
CA TYR A 232 -0.73 28.37 -7.80
C TYR A 232 -0.71 29.33 -6.60
N LYS A 233 0.45 29.89 -6.24
CA LYS A 233 0.59 30.80 -5.08
C LYS A 233 -0.24 32.08 -5.25
N VAL A 234 -0.22 32.69 -6.42
CA VAL A 234 -0.91 33.97 -6.69
C VAL A 234 -2.42 33.78 -6.70
N CYS A 235 -2.92 32.72 -7.34
CA CYS A 235 -4.37 32.45 -7.37
C CYS A 235 -4.94 32.05 -6.01
N HIS A 236 -4.08 31.56 -5.11
CA HIS A 236 -4.43 31.30 -3.72
C HIS A 236 -4.50 32.61 -2.92
N ALA A 237 -3.48 33.47 -3.04
CA ALA A 237 -3.45 34.77 -2.36
C ALA A 237 -4.53 35.74 -2.87
N ASN A 238 -4.73 35.80 -4.19
CA ASN A 238 -5.62 36.74 -4.88
C ASN A 238 -6.59 35.99 -5.82
N PRO A 239 -7.80 35.64 -5.36
CA PRO A 239 -8.78 34.90 -6.16
C PRO A 239 -9.27 35.62 -7.43
N SER A 240 -9.12 36.95 -7.53
CA SER A 240 -9.55 37.77 -8.68
C SER A 240 -8.78 37.43 -9.97
N GLU A 241 -7.50 37.05 -9.86
CA GLU A 241 -6.65 36.75 -11.03
C GLU A 241 -6.85 35.32 -11.57
N ARG A 242 -7.66 34.48 -10.92
CA ARG A 242 -7.87 33.07 -11.30
C ARG A 242 -8.31 32.91 -12.76
N ALA A 243 -9.27 33.72 -13.19
CA ALA A 243 -9.82 33.63 -14.55
C ALA A 243 -8.74 33.86 -15.63
N ARG A 244 -7.78 34.74 -15.35
CA ARG A 244 -6.69 35.09 -16.26
C ARG A 244 -5.70 33.94 -16.41
N PHE A 245 -5.31 33.31 -15.31
CA PHE A 245 -4.31 32.25 -15.31
C PHE A 245 -4.86 30.86 -15.68
N ILE A 246 -6.17 30.61 -15.48
CA ILE A 246 -6.80 29.34 -15.91
C ILE A 246 -6.55 29.08 -17.41
N ARG A 247 -6.66 30.12 -18.25
CA ARG A 247 -6.35 30.00 -19.70
C ARG A 247 -4.90 29.58 -19.94
N CYS A 248 -3.96 30.13 -19.18
CA CYS A 248 -2.54 29.75 -19.26
C CYS A 248 -2.32 28.28 -18.85
N ILE A 249 -2.97 27.82 -17.78
CA ILE A 249 -2.89 26.44 -17.31
C ILE A 249 -3.48 25.47 -18.36
N TYR A 250 -4.60 25.82 -19.01
CA TYR A 250 -5.15 25.01 -20.10
C TYR A 250 -4.16 24.82 -21.26
N ASN A 251 -3.41 25.87 -21.63
CA ASN A 251 -2.37 25.75 -22.65
C ASN A 251 -1.21 24.84 -22.18
N LEU A 252 -0.88 24.86 -20.89
CA LEU A 252 0.18 24.03 -20.30
C LEU A 252 -0.17 22.54 -20.22
N LEU A 253 -1.46 22.17 -20.18
CA LEU A 253 -1.90 20.77 -20.29
C LEU A 253 -1.45 20.12 -21.62
N GLN A 254 -1.21 20.94 -22.65
CA GLN A 254 -0.72 20.50 -23.96
C GLN A 254 0.82 20.62 -24.11
N SER A 255 1.56 20.83 -23.02
CA SER A 255 3.04 20.88 -23.05
C SER A 255 3.64 19.56 -23.58
N SER A 256 4.89 19.57 -24.04
CA SER A 256 5.60 18.34 -24.39
C SER A 256 6.09 17.57 -23.16
N SER A 257 6.31 18.26 -22.05
CA SER A 257 6.88 17.69 -20.82
C SER A 257 5.82 17.01 -19.95
N PRO A 258 6.01 15.73 -19.59
CA PRO A 258 5.12 15.00 -18.67
C PRO A 258 4.99 15.65 -17.29
N ALA A 259 6.10 16.17 -16.74
CA ALA A 259 6.11 16.82 -15.43
C ALA A 259 5.26 18.10 -15.42
N VAL A 260 5.35 18.90 -16.49
CA VAL A 260 4.54 20.13 -16.62
C VAL A 260 3.07 19.79 -16.72
N LYS A 261 2.69 18.74 -17.47
CA LYS A 261 1.30 18.29 -17.57
C LYS A 261 0.73 17.86 -16.23
N TYR A 262 1.50 17.08 -15.46
CA TYR A 262 1.09 16.58 -14.16
C TYR A 262 0.81 17.73 -13.19
N GLU A 263 1.75 18.68 -13.07
CA GLU A 263 1.62 19.83 -12.18
C GLU A 263 0.54 20.82 -12.65
N ALA A 264 0.43 21.05 -13.96
CA ALA A 264 -0.62 21.89 -14.52
C ALA A 264 -2.02 21.32 -14.27
N ALA A 265 -2.20 19.99 -14.41
CA ALA A 265 -3.46 19.32 -14.12
C ALA A 265 -3.83 19.42 -12.63
N GLY A 266 -2.85 19.21 -11.72
CA GLY A 266 -3.08 19.32 -10.27
C GLY A 266 -3.43 20.74 -9.84
N THR A 267 -2.73 21.71 -10.41
CA THR A 267 -3.03 23.13 -10.23
C THR A 267 -4.42 23.46 -10.76
N LEU A 268 -4.81 22.96 -11.94
CA LEU A 268 -6.13 23.23 -12.51
C LEU A 268 -7.29 22.73 -11.63
N VAL A 269 -7.18 21.53 -11.09
CA VAL A 269 -8.18 20.95 -10.15
C VAL A 269 -8.31 21.84 -8.92
N THR A 270 -7.20 22.34 -8.39
CA THR A 270 -7.19 23.18 -7.19
C THR A 270 -7.80 24.57 -7.47
N LEU A 271 -7.55 25.12 -8.65
CA LEU A 271 -8.01 26.47 -9.01
C LEU A 271 -9.46 26.53 -9.47
N SER A 272 -10.02 25.43 -9.98
CA SER A 272 -11.36 25.41 -10.57
C SER A 272 -12.09 24.09 -10.30
N SER A 273 -13.26 24.21 -9.67
CA SER A 273 -14.22 23.11 -9.49
C SER A 273 -15.20 22.96 -10.66
N ALA A 274 -15.00 23.72 -11.76
CA ALA A 274 -15.87 23.62 -12.92
C ALA A 274 -15.74 22.24 -13.59
N PRO A 275 -16.85 21.57 -13.96
CA PRO A 275 -16.81 20.24 -14.58
C PRO A 275 -15.91 20.15 -15.82
N THR A 276 -15.82 21.23 -16.61
CA THR A 276 -14.94 21.30 -17.79
C THR A 276 -13.46 21.32 -17.45
N ALA A 277 -13.08 21.92 -16.32
CA ALA A 277 -11.70 21.97 -15.83
C ALA A 277 -11.28 20.61 -15.28
N ILE A 278 -12.14 20.01 -14.44
CA ILE A 278 -11.92 18.67 -13.90
C ILE A 278 -11.84 17.63 -15.01
N LYS A 279 -12.72 17.70 -16.02
CA LYS A 279 -12.67 16.79 -17.17
C LYS A 279 -11.36 16.89 -17.94
N ALA A 280 -10.88 18.11 -18.19
CA ALA A 280 -9.62 18.33 -18.91
C ALA A 280 -8.41 17.85 -18.09
N ALA A 281 -8.39 18.09 -16.78
CA ALA A 281 -7.34 17.60 -15.89
C ALA A 281 -7.32 16.07 -15.81
N ALA A 282 -8.48 15.43 -15.61
CA ALA A 282 -8.61 13.98 -15.59
C ALA A 282 -8.20 13.34 -16.92
N GLN A 283 -8.61 13.93 -18.06
CA GLN A 283 -8.19 13.45 -19.38
C GLN A 283 -6.67 13.58 -19.58
N CYS A 284 -6.07 14.67 -19.08
CA CYS A 284 -4.62 14.84 -19.09
C CYS A 284 -3.90 13.77 -18.26
N TYR A 285 -4.42 13.42 -17.08
CA TYR A 285 -3.89 12.33 -16.26
C TYR A 285 -4.00 10.96 -16.94
N ILE A 286 -5.15 10.66 -17.57
CA ILE A 286 -5.34 9.41 -18.33
C ILE A 286 -4.35 9.32 -19.49
N ASP A 287 -4.19 10.41 -20.27
CA ASP A 287 -3.22 10.47 -21.37
C ASP A 287 -1.78 10.29 -20.88
N LEU A 288 -1.44 10.80 -19.70
CA LEU A 288 -0.13 10.62 -19.06
C LEU A 288 0.10 9.15 -18.72
N ILE A 289 -0.88 8.48 -18.09
CA ILE A 289 -0.78 7.05 -17.74
C ILE A 289 -0.59 6.17 -18.97
N ILE A 290 -1.26 6.50 -20.08
CA ILE A 290 -1.19 5.72 -21.32
C ILE A 290 0.17 5.90 -22.02
N LYS A 291 0.72 7.12 -22.03
CA LYS A 291 1.94 7.46 -22.78
C LYS A 291 3.23 7.15 -22.02
N GLU A 292 3.24 7.31 -20.70
CA GLU A 292 4.42 7.05 -19.89
C GLU A 292 4.76 5.56 -19.85
N SER A 293 6.06 5.24 -19.84
CA SER A 293 6.53 3.85 -19.74
C SER A 293 6.78 3.40 -18.31
N ASP A 294 7.07 4.33 -17.38
CA ASP A 294 7.39 4.00 -15.99
C ASP A 294 6.13 3.66 -15.18
N ASN A 295 6.09 2.44 -14.63
CA ASN A 295 4.98 1.96 -13.82
C ASN A 295 4.81 2.77 -12.53
N ASN A 296 5.89 3.30 -11.94
CA ASN A 296 5.79 4.10 -10.72
C ASN A 296 5.05 5.41 -10.98
N VAL A 297 5.35 6.07 -12.11
CA VAL A 297 4.63 7.29 -12.53
C VAL A 297 3.16 6.98 -12.77
N LYS A 298 2.84 5.85 -13.42
CA LYS A 298 1.44 5.43 -13.62
C LYS A 298 0.69 5.24 -12.30
N LEU A 299 1.31 4.60 -11.31
CA LEU A 299 0.71 4.38 -10.00
C LEU A 299 0.44 5.71 -9.28
N ILE A 300 1.41 6.63 -9.28
CA ILE A 300 1.25 7.97 -8.67
C ILE A 300 0.09 8.74 -9.31
N VAL A 301 -0.02 8.69 -10.65
CA VAL A 301 -1.08 9.40 -11.38
C VAL A 301 -2.45 8.73 -11.19
N LEU A 302 -2.49 7.40 -11.11
CA LEU A 302 -3.71 6.65 -10.77
C LEU A 302 -4.19 6.98 -9.36
N ASP A 303 -3.28 7.08 -8.38
CA ASP A 303 -3.64 7.46 -7.01
C ASP A 303 -4.25 8.86 -6.97
N ARG A 304 -3.74 9.83 -7.76
CA ARG A 304 -4.39 11.14 -7.92
C ARG A 304 -5.79 11.05 -8.55
N LEU A 305 -6.02 10.19 -9.53
CA LEU A 305 -7.36 9.97 -10.09
C LEU A 305 -8.33 9.36 -9.05
N ILE A 306 -7.82 8.47 -8.19
CA ILE A 306 -8.60 7.87 -7.10
C ILE A 306 -8.93 8.93 -6.03
N GLU A 307 -7.99 9.82 -5.69
CA GLU A 307 -8.24 10.96 -4.81
C GLU A 307 -9.30 11.92 -5.40
N LEU A 308 -9.24 12.20 -6.71
CA LEU A 308 -10.25 13.04 -7.37
C LEU A 308 -11.66 12.48 -7.25
N LYS A 309 -11.81 11.16 -7.27
CA LYS A 309 -13.10 10.47 -7.12
C LYS A 309 -13.72 10.70 -5.75
N GLU A 310 -12.94 10.95 -4.69
CA GLU A 310 -13.48 11.14 -3.33
C GLU A 310 -14.45 12.32 -3.24
N HIS A 311 -14.34 13.29 -4.15
CA HIS A 311 -15.27 14.41 -4.26
C HIS A 311 -16.51 14.07 -5.12
N PRO A 312 -17.75 14.15 -4.58
CA PRO A 312 -18.96 13.75 -5.30
C PRO A 312 -19.23 14.53 -6.61
N SER A 313 -18.79 15.79 -6.68
CA SER A 313 -18.90 16.61 -7.90
C SER A 313 -17.97 16.13 -9.01
N HIS A 314 -16.77 15.70 -8.65
CA HIS A 314 -15.75 15.20 -9.57
C HIS A 314 -16.06 13.78 -10.02
N GLU A 315 -16.63 12.96 -9.13
CA GLU A 315 -17.08 11.60 -9.45
C GLU A 315 -17.98 11.56 -10.68
N ARG A 316 -18.99 12.44 -10.76
CA ARG A 316 -19.90 12.52 -11.92
C ARG A 316 -19.18 12.81 -13.23
N VAL A 317 -18.11 13.60 -13.18
CA VAL A 317 -17.30 13.93 -14.38
C VAL A 317 -16.41 12.75 -14.76
N LEU A 318 -15.85 12.05 -13.77
CA LEU A 318 -15.04 10.85 -13.98
C LEU A 318 -15.87 9.67 -14.53
N GLN A 319 -17.16 9.57 -14.17
CA GLN A 319 -18.09 8.57 -14.73
C GLN A 319 -18.20 8.66 -16.27
N ASP A 320 -18.09 9.86 -16.85
CA ASP A 320 -18.08 10.07 -18.30
C ASP A 320 -16.76 9.65 -18.96
N LEU A 321 -15.67 9.53 -18.17
CA LEU A 321 -14.31 9.19 -18.64
C LEU A 321 -13.94 7.72 -18.39
N VAL A 322 -14.87 6.89 -17.90
CA VAL A 322 -14.59 5.47 -17.55
C VAL A 322 -14.01 4.69 -18.74
N MET A 323 -14.53 4.91 -19.94
CA MET A 323 -14.03 4.25 -21.14
C MET A 323 -12.59 4.66 -21.48
N ASP A 324 -12.23 5.90 -21.17
CA ASP A 324 -10.87 6.40 -21.33
C ASP A 324 -9.93 5.77 -20.28
N ILE A 325 -10.39 5.65 -19.04
CA ILE A 325 -9.66 4.98 -17.95
C ILE A 325 -9.39 3.52 -18.30
N LEU A 326 -10.35 2.79 -18.87
CA LEU A 326 -10.17 1.39 -19.25
C LEU A 326 -9.08 1.17 -20.31
N ARG A 327 -8.69 2.20 -21.08
CA ARG A 327 -7.55 2.10 -22.02
C ARG A 327 -6.22 1.80 -21.30
N VAL A 328 -6.11 2.16 -20.02
CA VAL A 328 -4.93 1.90 -19.17
C VAL A 328 -4.66 0.40 -18.99
N LEU A 329 -5.67 -0.47 -19.11
CA LEU A 329 -5.54 -1.94 -19.01
C LEU A 329 -4.57 -2.55 -20.05
N SER A 330 -4.28 -1.80 -21.12
CA SER A 330 -3.24 -2.14 -22.09
C SER A 330 -1.84 -2.25 -21.48
N THR A 331 -1.60 -1.64 -20.32
CA THR A 331 -0.34 -1.75 -19.57
C THR A 331 -0.17 -3.18 -19.03
N PRO A 332 1.01 -3.82 -19.17
CA PRO A 332 1.20 -5.22 -18.74
C PRO A 332 1.21 -5.42 -17.21
N ASP A 333 1.52 -4.36 -16.45
CA ASP A 333 1.67 -4.42 -15.00
C ASP A 333 0.35 -4.76 -14.26
N LEU A 334 0.41 -5.76 -13.38
CA LEU A 334 -0.75 -6.28 -12.66
C LEU A 334 -1.30 -5.27 -11.63
N GLU A 335 -0.45 -4.51 -10.96
CA GLU A 335 -0.88 -3.57 -9.92
C GLU A 335 -1.58 -2.35 -10.53
N VAL A 336 -1.02 -1.83 -11.64
CA VAL A 336 -1.67 -0.78 -12.46
C VAL A 336 -3.04 -1.26 -12.93
N ARG A 337 -3.15 -2.49 -13.46
CA ARG A 337 -4.44 -3.09 -13.89
C ARG A 337 -5.42 -3.22 -12.73
N LYS A 338 -4.95 -3.67 -11.57
CA LYS A 338 -5.79 -3.85 -10.38
C LYS A 338 -6.37 -2.54 -9.86
N LYS A 339 -5.53 -1.50 -9.70
CA LYS A 339 -6.02 -0.16 -9.33
C LYS A 339 -6.98 0.41 -10.38
N THR A 340 -6.68 0.21 -11.67
CA THR A 340 -7.56 0.67 -12.77
C THR A 340 -8.93 -0.01 -12.74
N LEU A 341 -8.98 -1.33 -12.56
CA LEU A 341 -10.25 -2.08 -12.48
C LEU A 341 -11.04 -1.68 -11.23
N GLN A 342 -10.38 -1.47 -10.10
CA GLN A 342 -11.04 -0.98 -8.88
C GLN A 342 -11.63 0.41 -9.08
N LEU A 343 -10.88 1.34 -9.67
CA LEU A 343 -11.37 2.68 -10.01
C LEU A 343 -12.55 2.62 -11.00
N ALA A 344 -12.45 1.77 -12.02
CA ALA A 344 -13.53 1.56 -12.99
C ALA A 344 -14.80 1.02 -12.32
N LEU A 345 -14.68 0.01 -11.45
CA LEU A 345 -15.79 -0.57 -10.67
C LEU A 345 -16.51 0.46 -9.81
N ASP A 346 -15.76 1.39 -9.23
CA ASP A 346 -16.32 2.43 -8.38
C ASP A 346 -17.02 3.54 -9.18
N LEU A 347 -16.60 3.77 -10.42
CA LEU A 347 -17.21 4.75 -11.33
C LEU A 347 -18.32 4.15 -12.23
N VAL A 348 -18.70 2.88 -12.04
CA VAL A 348 -19.77 2.26 -12.83
C VAL A 348 -21.13 2.83 -12.43
N SER A 349 -21.88 3.25 -13.46
CA SER A 349 -23.26 3.69 -13.36
C SER A 349 -24.12 2.93 -14.36
N SER A 350 -25.45 3.08 -14.26
CA SER A 350 -26.38 2.49 -15.23
C SER A 350 -26.18 3.00 -16.66
N ARG A 351 -25.43 4.11 -16.86
CA ARG A 351 -25.16 4.69 -18.18
C ARG A 351 -23.97 4.08 -18.90
N ASN A 352 -22.94 3.64 -18.16
CA ASN A 352 -21.67 3.18 -18.74
C ASN A 352 -21.44 1.67 -18.60
N VAL A 353 -22.26 0.97 -17.82
CA VAL A 353 -22.07 -0.46 -17.52
C VAL A 353 -22.09 -1.34 -18.77
N GLU A 354 -22.93 -1.04 -19.76
CA GLU A 354 -23.04 -1.85 -20.98
C GLU A 354 -21.72 -1.84 -21.76
N GLU A 355 -21.18 -0.65 -22.01
CA GLU A 355 -19.91 -0.49 -22.72
C GLU A 355 -18.73 -1.07 -21.94
N LEU A 356 -18.71 -0.88 -20.61
CA LEU A 356 -17.67 -1.43 -19.74
C LEU A 356 -17.66 -2.96 -19.78
N VAL A 357 -18.83 -3.61 -19.69
CA VAL A 357 -18.93 -5.07 -19.78
C VAL A 357 -18.44 -5.57 -21.15
N ILE A 358 -18.74 -4.85 -22.24
CA ILE A 358 -18.24 -5.22 -23.58
C ILE A 358 -16.71 -5.15 -23.64
N VAL A 359 -16.09 -4.11 -23.05
CA VAL A 359 -14.62 -3.99 -23.00
C VAL A 359 -14.01 -5.11 -22.14
N LEU A 360 -14.55 -5.35 -20.94
CA LEU A 360 -14.07 -6.42 -20.06
C LEU A 360 -14.19 -7.79 -20.72
N LYS A 361 -15.28 -8.07 -21.43
CA LYS A 361 -15.43 -9.32 -22.21
C LYS A 361 -14.34 -9.46 -23.28
N LYS A 362 -14.05 -8.40 -24.04
CA LYS A 362 -13.00 -8.43 -25.06
C LYS A 362 -11.63 -8.70 -24.44
N GLU A 363 -11.36 -8.09 -23.30
CA GLU A 363 -10.10 -8.27 -22.58
C GLU A 363 -9.98 -9.69 -22.02
N VAL A 364 -11.05 -10.23 -21.45
CA VAL A 364 -11.14 -11.63 -21.00
C VAL A 364 -10.88 -12.60 -22.15
N ILE A 365 -11.51 -12.43 -23.31
CA ILE A 365 -11.26 -13.27 -24.50
C ILE A 365 -9.80 -13.15 -24.98
N LYS A 366 -9.22 -11.94 -24.89
CA LYS A 366 -7.83 -11.71 -25.27
C LYS A 366 -6.86 -12.48 -24.38
N THR A 367 -7.14 -12.60 -23.08
CA THR A 367 -6.32 -13.42 -22.16
C THR A 367 -6.36 -14.92 -22.46
N ASN A 368 -7.32 -15.41 -23.24
CA ASN A 368 -7.39 -16.81 -23.65
C ASN A 368 -6.41 -17.15 -24.79
N ASN A 369 -6.05 -16.17 -25.61
CA ASN A 369 -5.21 -16.35 -26.80
C ASN A 369 -3.72 -16.08 -26.56
N VAL A 370 -3.33 -15.65 -25.36
CA VAL A 370 -1.94 -15.29 -25.02
C VAL A 370 -1.32 -16.42 -24.21
N THR A 371 -0.12 -16.87 -24.61
CA THR A 371 0.66 -17.90 -23.91
C THR A 371 0.79 -17.59 -22.41
N GLU A 372 0.52 -18.62 -21.60
CA GLU A 372 0.42 -18.57 -20.14
C GLU A 372 1.69 -17.99 -19.49
N HIS A 373 1.56 -16.82 -18.88
CA HIS A 373 2.48 -16.29 -17.87
C HIS A 373 1.72 -16.26 -16.54
N GLU A 374 2.38 -16.51 -15.40
CA GLU A 374 1.73 -16.58 -14.08
C GLU A 374 0.88 -15.33 -13.74
N ASP A 375 1.29 -14.15 -14.21
CA ASP A 375 0.55 -12.90 -14.00
C ASP A 375 -0.72 -12.79 -14.87
N THR A 376 -0.78 -13.50 -16.00
CA THR A 376 -1.96 -13.56 -16.87
C THR A 376 -3.11 -14.28 -16.16
N ASP A 377 -2.82 -15.34 -15.41
CA ASP A 377 -3.82 -16.10 -14.65
C ASP A 377 -4.42 -15.28 -13.50
N LYS A 378 -3.57 -14.54 -12.76
CA LYS A 378 -4.02 -13.60 -11.73
C LYS A 378 -4.83 -12.47 -12.33
N TYR A 379 -4.43 -11.94 -13.49
CA TYR A 379 -5.19 -10.91 -14.20
C TYR A 379 -6.55 -11.44 -14.69
N ARG A 380 -6.61 -12.66 -15.23
CA ARG A 380 -7.86 -13.32 -15.63
C ARG A 380 -8.82 -13.47 -14.45
N GLN A 381 -8.32 -13.95 -13.31
CA GLN A 381 -9.10 -14.03 -12.08
C GLN A 381 -9.66 -12.67 -11.67
N LEU A 382 -8.85 -11.62 -11.76
CA LEU A 382 -9.27 -10.26 -11.43
C LEU A 382 -10.36 -9.72 -12.37
N LEU A 383 -10.27 -9.99 -13.67
CA LEU A 383 -11.31 -9.64 -14.64
C LEU A 383 -12.63 -10.37 -14.36
N VAL A 384 -12.57 -11.67 -14.03
CA VAL A 384 -13.75 -12.47 -13.66
C VAL A 384 -14.43 -11.89 -12.42
N ARG A 385 -13.67 -11.58 -11.36
CA ARG A 385 -14.20 -10.94 -10.14
C ARG A 385 -14.83 -9.58 -10.43
N THR A 386 -14.22 -8.80 -11.32
CA THR A 386 -14.74 -7.51 -11.76
C THR A 386 -16.08 -7.66 -12.50
N LEU A 387 -16.18 -8.61 -13.44
CA LEU A 387 -17.41 -8.92 -14.17
C LEU A 387 -18.51 -9.48 -13.25
N HIS A 388 -18.16 -10.30 -12.27
CA HIS A 388 -19.07 -10.79 -11.23
C HIS A 388 -19.66 -9.61 -10.45
N SER A 389 -18.81 -8.73 -9.92
CA SER A 389 -19.24 -7.53 -9.18
C SER A 389 -20.16 -6.63 -10.02
N CYS A 390 -19.84 -6.43 -11.31
CA CYS A 390 -20.69 -5.68 -12.24
C CYS A 390 -22.07 -6.32 -12.41
N SER A 391 -22.13 -7.64 -12.57
CA SER A 391 -23.38 -8.39 -12.79
C SER A 391 -24.27 -8.42 -11.54
N VAL A 392 -23.67 -8.42 -10.35
CA VAL A 392 -24.37 -8.38 -9.05
C VAL A 392 -24.95 -6.99 -8.79
N ARG A 393 -24.23 -5.93 -9.16
CA ARG A 393 -24.68 -4.53 -9.06
C ARG A 393 -25.74 -4.18 -10.11
N PHE A 394 -25.60 -4.71 -11.34
CA PHE A 394 -26.47 -4.43 -12.49
C PHE A 394 -27.04 -5.72 -13.10
N PRO A 395 -28.18 -6.22 -12.57
CA PRO A 395 -28.86 -7.43 -13.03
C PRO A 395 -29.10 -7.54 -14.54
N ASP A 396 -29.44 -6.42 -15.19
CA ASP A 396 -29.80 -6.39 -16.61
C ASP A 396 -28.65 -6.87 -17.53
N MET A 397 -27.40 -6.72 -17.07
CA MET A 397 -26.21 -7.13 -17.80
C MET A 397 -25.85 -8.61 -17.62
N ALA A 398 -26.41 -9.29 -16.62
CA ALA A 398 -26.04 -10.66 -16.29
C ALA A 398 -26.27 -11.64 -17.46
N ALA A 399 -27.35 -11.44 -18.22
CA ALA A 399 -27.67 -12.25 -19.40
C ALA A 399 -26.54 -12.25 -20.44
N ASN A 400 -25.86 -11.11 -20.59
CA ASN A 400 -24.75 -10.94 -21.50
C ASN A 400 -23.46 -11.55 -20.92
N VAL A 401 -23.23 -11.44 -19.61
CA VAL A 401 -21.98 -11.86 -18.96
C VAL A 401 -21.89 -13.38 -18.78
N ILE A 402 -23.00 -14.03 -18.40
CA ILE A 402 -23.03 -15.46 -18.04
C ILE A 402 -22.44 -16.37 -19.13
N PRO A 403 -22.83 -16.28 -20.43
CA PRO A 403 -22.29 -17.19 -21.45
C PRO A 403 -20.77 -17.09 -21.58
N VAL A 404 -20.21 -15.88 -21.47
CA VAL A 404 -18.76 -15.65 -21.59
C VAL A 404 -18.04 -16.25 -20.38
N LEU A 405 -18.59 -16.09 -19.17
CA LEU A 405 -17.96 -16.65 -17.97
C LEU A 405 -18.03 -18.19 -17.93
N MET A 406 -19.08 -18.80 -18.47
CA MET A 406 -19.25 -20.26 -18.49
C MET A 406 -18.15 -20.99 -19.25
N GLU A 407 -17.59 -20.41 -20.31
CA GLU A 407 -16.47 -21.00 -21.06
C GLU A 407 -15.24 -21.21 -20.16
N PHE A 408 -15.03 -20.35 -19.15
CA PHE A 408 -13.92 -20.43 -18.22
C PHE A 408 -14.03 -21.57 -17.19
N LEU A 409 -15.19 -22.23 -17.07
CA LEU A 409 -15.31 -23.43 -16.21
C LEU A 409 -14.47 -24.59 -16.74
N SER A 410 -14.10 -24.57 -18.02
CA SER A 410 -13.25 -25.58 -18.67
C SER A 410 -11.74 -25.25 -18.62
N ASP A 411 -11.37 -24.09 -18.09
CA ASP A 411 -10.00 -23.61 -18.03
C ASP A 411 -9.16 -24.41 -17.00
N ASN A 412 -7.84 -24.45 -17.19
CA ASN A 412 -6.91 -25.16 -16.30
C ASN A 412 -6.74 -24.45 -14.95
N ASN A 413 -7.02 -23.13 -14.89
CA ASN A 413 -6.92 -22.35 -13.66
C ASN A 413 -8.10 -22.61 -12.71
N GLU A 414 -7.85 -23.43 -11.68
CA GLU A 414 -8.86 -23.82 -10.69
C GLU A 414 -9.44 -22.61 -9.92
N ALA A 415 -8.64 -21.57 -9.63
CA ALA A 415 -9.09 -20.44 -8.84
C ALA A 415 -10.07 -19.53 -9.60
N ALA A 416 -9.76 -19.21 -10.86
CA ALA A 416 -10.65 -18.42 -11.70
C ALA A 416 -11.97 -19.15 -11.97
N ALA A 417 -11.92 -20.45 -12.26
CA ALA A 417 -13.12 -21.25 -12.50
C ALA A 417 -13.95 -21.49 -11.23
N ALA A 418 -13.34 -21.52 -10.03
CA ALA A 418 -14.06 -21.52 -8.77
C ALA A 418 -14.83 -20.20 -8.54
N ASP A 419 -14.22 -19.04 -8.84
CA ASP A 419 -14.88 -17.74 -8.75
C ASP A 419 -16.08 -17.65 -9.74
N VAL A 420 -15.92 -18.17 -10.97
CA VAL A 420 -17.05 -18.29 -11.93
C VAL A 420 -18.16 -19.17 -11.37
N LEU A 421 -17.84 -20.32 -10.80
CA LEU A 421 -18.83 -21.24 -10.26
C LEU A 421 -19.61 -20.62 -9.09
N GLU A 422 -18.93 -19.85 -8.22
CA GLU A 422 -19.61 -19.10 -7.16
C GLU A 422 -20.57 -18.06 -7.74
N PHE A 423 -20.16 -17.33 -8.76
CA PHE A 423 -21.02 -16.38 -9.47
C PHE A 423 -22.24 -17.07 -10.08
N VAL A 424 -22.07 -18.18 -10.79
CA VAL A 424 -23.18 -18.92 -11.43
C VAL A 424 -24.17 -19.41 -10.37
N ARG A 425 -23.68 -19.90 -9.23
CA ARG A 425 -24.51 -20.34 -8.10
C ARG A 425 -25.32 -19.19 -7.51
N GLU A 426 -24.77 -17.99 -7.43
CA GLU A 426 -25.50 -16.79 -7.00
C GLU A 426 -26.52 -16.35 -8.06
N ALA A 427 -26.09 -16.29 -9.34
CA ALA A 427 -26.89 -15.84 -10.46
C ALA A 427 -28.15 -16.70 -10.67
N ILE A 428 -28.03 -18.03 -10.57
CA ILE A 428 -29.16 -18.94 -10.78
C ILE A 428 -30.23 -18.83 -9.68
N GLN A 429 -29.83 -18.46 -8.46
CA GLN A 429 -30.78 -18.21 -7.36
C GLN A 429 -31.43 -16.84 -7.50
N ARG A 430 -30.68 -15.82 -7.92
CA ARG A 430 -31.12 -14.42 -7.97
C ARG A 430 -31.93 -14.07 -9.22
N PHE A 431 -31.63 -14.70 -10.36
CA PHE A 431 -32.23 -14.38 -11.66
C PHE A 431 -33.07 -15.54 -12.19
N ASP A 432 -34.34 -15.58 -11.80
CA ASP A 432 -35.30 -16.62 -12.19
C ASP A 432 -35.43 -16.77 -13.73
N ASN A 433 -35.38 -15.64 -14.43
CA ASN A 433 -35.47 -15.54 -15.89
C ASN A 433 -34.25 -16.10 -16.64
N LEU A 434 -33.08 -16.18 -15.99
CA LEU A 434 -31.83 -16.66 -16.60
C LEU A 434 -31.52 -18.12 -16.27
N ARG A 435 -32.35 -18.79 -15.46
CA ARG A 435 -32.14 -20.19 -15.04
C ARG A 435 -32.02 -21.15 -16.21
N THR A 436 -32.92 -21.04 -17.19
CA THR A 436 -32.90 -21.91 -18.37
C THR A 436 -31.60 -21.75 -19.15
N LEU A 437 -31.18 -20.51 -19.40
CA LEU A 437 -29.92 -20.20 -20.09
C LEU A 437 -28.71 -20.77 -19.34
N ILE A 438 -28.68 -20.64 -18.01
CA ILE A 438 -27.60 -21.18 -17.17
C ILE A 438 -27.54 -22.70 -17.26
N VAL A 439 -28.68 -23.39 -17.18
CA VAL A 439 -28.75 -24.86 -17.24
C VAL A 439 -28.32 -25.37 -18.61
N GLU A 440 -28.82 -24.77 -19.70
CA GLU A 440 -28.42 -25.11 -21.07
C GLU A 440 -26.90 -24.97 -21.27
N LYS A 441 -26.32 -23.83 -20.87
CA LYS A 441 -24.87 -23.60 -20.98
C LYS A 441 -24.04 -24.49 -20.05
N MET A 442 -24.53 -24.80 -18.85
CA MET A 442 -23.85 -25.72 -17.95
C MET A 442 -23.79 -27.13 -18.54
N LEU A 443 -24.87 -27.59 -19.21
CA LEU A 443 -24.91 -28.87 -19.91
C LEU A 443 -23.92 -28.92 -21.09
N GLU A 444 -23.80 -27.84 -21.87
CA GLU A 444 -22.82 -27.74 -22.96
C GLU A 444 -21.38 -27.86 -22.46
N VAL A 445 -21.04 -27.20 -21.34
CA VAL A 445 -19.66 -27.15 -20.82
C VAL A 445 -19.31 -28.36 -19.95
N PHE A 446 -20.31 -29.12 -19.48
CA PHE A 446 -20.13 -30.17 -18.46
C PHE A 446 -19.04 -31.20 -18.79
N HIS A 447 -18.92 -31.61 -20.06
CA HIS A 447 -17.94 -32.61 -20.49
C HIS A 447 -16.50 -32.07 -20.55
N ALA A 448 -16.32 -30.75 -20.61
CA ALA A 448 -15.01 -30.10 -20.74
C ALA A 448 -14.37 -29.76 -19.37
N ILE A 449 -15.11 -29.92 -18.27
CA ILE A 449 -14.64 -29.60 -16.92
C ILE A 449 -13.61 -30.63 -16.46
N LYS A 450 -12.38 -30.17 -16.17
CA LYS A 450 -11.25 -31.01 -15.72
C LYS A 450 -11.00 -30.96 -14.21
N SER A 451 -11.55 -29.98 -13.50
CA SER A 451 -11.33 -29.84 -12.05
C SER A 451 -12.42 -30.50 -11.21
N VAL A 452 -12.00 -31.30 -10.23
CA VAL A 452 -12.83 -32.03 -9.27
C VAL A 452 -13.77 -31.09 -8.48
N LYS A 453 -13.25 -29.95 -7.98
CA LYS A 453 -14.05 -29.01 -7.17
C LYS A 453 -15.14 -28.35 -8.00
N ILE A 454 -14.82 -27.97 -9.24
CA ILE A 454 -15.75 -27.30 -10.15
C ILE A 454 -16.80 -28.29 -10.65
N TYR A 455 -16.39 -29.52 -10.97
CA TYR A 455 -17.31 -30.59 -11.37
C TYR A 455 -18.36 -30.88 -10.30
N ARG A 456 -17.98 -30.87 -9.02
CA ARG A 456 -18.92 -31.02 -7.90
C ARG A 456 -19.94 -29.90 -7.82
N GLY A 457 -19.51 -28.66 -7.98
CA GLY A 457 -20.43 -27.52 -7.98
C GLY A 457 -21.37 -27.53 -9.18
N ALA A 458 -20.86 -27.89 -10.37
CA ALA A 458 -21.66 -28.06 -11.58
C ALA A 458 -22.73 -29.14 -11.40
N LEU A 459 -22.36 -30.31 -10.86
CA LEU A 459 -23.31 -31.38 -10.50
C LEU A 459 -24.39 -30.89 -9.54
N TRP A 460 -24.00 -30.13 -8.51
CA TRP A 460 -24.96 -29.59 -7.55
C TRP A 460 -25.96 -28.62 -8.20
N ILE A 461 -25.49 -27.72 -9.08
CA ILE A 461 -26.35 -26.78 -9.83
C ILE A 461 -27.33 -27.54 -10.73
N LEU A 462 -26.84 -28.50 -11.52
CA LEU A 462 -27.69 -29.32 -12.38
C LEU A 462 -28.71 -30.14 -11.56
N GLY A 463 -28.27 -30.75 -10.45
CA GLY A 463 -29.15 -31.50 -9.55
C GLY A 463 -30.26 -30.67 -8.92
N GLU A 464 -29.97 -29.42 -8.60
CA GLU A 464 -30.92 -28.56 -7.91
C GLU A 464 -31.89 -27.88 -8.89
N TYR A 465 -31.43 -27.43 -10.06
CA TYR A 465 -32.19 -26.55 -10.94
C TYR A 465 -32.74 -27.19 -12.23
N CYS A 466 -32.30 -28.39 -12.63
CA CYS A 466 -32.90 -29.10 -13.76
C CYS A 466 -34.36 -29.46 -13.44
N SER A 467 -35.31 -28.75 -14.06
CA SER A 467 -36.74 -28.83 -13.72
C SER A 467 -37.57 -29.46 -14.83
N THR A 468 -37.08 -29.46 -16.07
CA THR A 468 -37.78 -30.08 -17.20
C THR A 468 -37.39 -31.54 -17.37
N LYS A 469 -38.27 -32.32 -18.00
CA LYS A 469 -38.00 -33.74 -18.29
C LYS A 469 -36.80 -33.91 -19.24
N GLU A 470 -36.66 -33.01 -20.20
CA GLU A 470 -35.60 -33.04 -21.21
C GLU A 470 -34.24 -32.77 -20.57
N ASP A 471 -34.13 -31.72 -19.75
CA ASP A 471 -32.88 -31.40 -19.03
C ASP A 471 -32.43 -32.56 -18.13
N ILE A 472 -33.37 -33.19 -17.42
CA ILE A 472 -33.10 -34.34 -16.55
C ILE A 472 -32.51 -35.52 -17.33
N GLN A 473 -33.06 -35.80 -18.52
CA GLN A 473 -32.55 -36.85 -19.39
C GLN A 473 -31.19 -36.49 -20.00
N SER A 474 -30.98 -35.21 -20.33
CA SER A 474 -29.69 -34.70 -20.80
C SER A 474 -28.60 -34.84 -19.73
N VAL A 475 -28.88 -34.48 -18.46
CA VAL A 475 -27.94 -34.69 -17.35
C VAL A 475 -27.56 -36.16 -17.21
N MET A 476 -28.53 -37.08 -17.26
CA MET A 476 -28.26 -38.52 -17.17
C MET A 476 -27.37 -39.01 -18.32
N THR A 477 -27.58 -38.46 -19.52
CA THR A 477 -26.81 -38.78 -20.72
C THR A 477 -25.37 -38.29 -20.59
N GLU A 478 -25.18 -37.04 -20.17
CA GLU A 478 -23.85 -36.45 -19.98
C GLU A 478 -23.09 -37.12 -18.82
N VAL A 479 -23.76 -37.47 -17.71
CA VAL A 479 -23.15 -38.26 -16.63
C VAL A 479 -22.66 -39.62 -17.15
N ARG A 480 -23.45 -40.31 -17.97
CA ARG A 480 -23.02 -41.58 -18.58
C ARG A 480 -21.82 -41.35 -19.51
N ARG A 481 -21.85 -40.30 -20.34
CA ARG A 481 -20.75 -39.96 -21.23
C ARG A 481 -19.45 -39.69 -20.46
N SER A 482 -19.53 -38.98 -19.34
CA SER A 482 -18.40 -38.70 -18.45
C SER A 482 -17.89 -39.92 -17.67
N LEU A 483 -18.71 -40.94 -17.45
CA LEU A 483 -18.30 -42.22 -16.83
C LEU A 483 -17.75 -43.23 -17.86
N GLY A 484 -18.18 -43.15 -19.11
CA GLY A 484 -17.85 -44.11 -20.16
C GLY A 484 -18.62 -45.44 -20.03
N GLU A 485 -18.01 -46.54 -20.47
CA GLU A 485 -18.64 -47.87 -20.43
C GLU A 485 -18.81 -48.39 -19.00
N ILE A 486 -19.99 -48.95 -18.72
CA ILE A 486 -20.42 -49.54 -17.44
C ILE A 486 -20.73 -51.02 -17.69
N PRO A 487 -20.33 -51.99 -16.84
CA PRO A 487 -19.67 -51.84 -15.53
C PRO A 487 -18.20 -51.38 -15.57
N ILE A 488 -17.85 -50.41 -14.74
CA ILE A 488 -16.54 -49.72 -14.78
C ILE A 488 -15.39 -50.70 -14.47
N VAL A 489 -15.52 -51.49 -13.40
CA VAL A 489 -14.46 -52.43 -12.96
C VAL A 489 -14.14 -53.47 -14.01
N GLU A 490 -15.15 -54.07 -14.65
CA GLU A 490 -14.92 -55.04 -15.72
C GLU A 490 -14.33 -54.39 -16.97
N SER A 491 -14.78 -53.19 -17.32
CA SER A 491 -14.22 -52.45 -18.46
C SER A 491 -12.76 -52.03 -18.22
N GLU A 492 -12.38 -51.69 -16.98
CA GLU A 492 -10.99 -51.40 -16.62
C GLU A 492 -10.13 -52.65 -16.62
N ILE A 493 -10.62 -53.75 -16.03
CA ILE A 493 -9.90 -55.03 -16.05
C ILE A 493 -9.70 -55.50 -17.50
N LYS A 494 -10.69 -55.38 -18.38
CA LYS A 494 -10.57 -55.71 -19.82
C LYS A 494 -9.60 -54.80 -20.58
N LYS A 495 -9.46 -53.55 -20.14
CA LYS A 495 -8.47 -52.60 -20.69
C LYS A 495 -7.06 -52.91 -20.19
N GLU A 496 -6.89 -53.23 -18.90
CA GLU A 496 -5.61 -53.66 -18.33
C GLU A 496 -5.13 -55.01 -18.91
N THR A 497 -6.05 -55.92 -19.25
CA THR A 497 -5.72 -57.21 -19.89
C THR A 497 -5.50 -57.11 -21.40
N GLY A 498 -5.75 -55.95 -22.02
CA GLY A 498 -5.48 -55.69 -23.44
C GLY A 498 -6.48 -56.30 -24.43
N GLU A 499 -7.70 -56.65 -24.00
CA GLU A 499 -8.73 -57.24 -24.87
C GLU A 499 -9.48 -56.21 -25.74
N LEU A 500 -9.31 -54.91 -25.49
CA LEU A 500 -9.90 -53.83 -26.28
C LEU A 500 -8.81 -53.15 -27.13
N LYS A 501 -8.74 -53.53 -28.42
CA LYS A 501 -8.10 -52.67 -29.43
C LYS A 501 -9.08 -51.53 -29.75
N PRO A 502 -8.70 -50.26 -29.60
CA PRO A 502 -9.50 -49.18 -30.16
C PRO A 502 -9.51 -49.33 -31.68
N GLU A 503 -10.69 -49.26 -32.31
CA GLU A 503 -10.80 -49.03 -33.74
C GLU A 503 -10.27 -47.61 -34.02
N GLU A 504 -8.97 -47.50 -34.31
CA GLU A 504 -8.41 -46.26 -34.85
C GLU A 504 -8.89 -46.10 -36.30
N GLU A 505 -9.84 -45.17 -36.50
CA GLU A 505 -9.94 -44.48 -37.78
C GLU A 505 -8.60 -43.78 -38.05
N VAL A 506 -7.83 -44.32 -38.98
CA VAL A 506 -6.56 -43.75 -39.42
C VAL A 506 -6.84 -42.44 -40.18
N SER A 507 -6.86 -41.31 -39.49
CA SER A 507 -6.71 -40.00 -40.12
C SER A 507 -5.23 -39.74 -40.41
N VAL A 508 -4.85 -39.76 -41.68
CA VAL A 508 -3.49 -39.50 -42.15
C VAL A 508 -3.18 -38.00 -42.02
N GLY A 509 -2.37 -37.61 -41.02
CA GLY A 509 -1.77 -36.28 -40.93
C GLY A 509 -0.63 -36.09 -41.93
N PRO A 510 -0.33 -34.85 -42.39
CA PRO A 510 0.61 -34.61 -43.47
C PRO A 510 2.06 -34.84 -43.02
N THR A 511 2.82 -35.52 -43.87
CA THR A 511 4.27 -35.74 -43.70
C THR A 511 5.05 -34.44 -43.87
N GLN A 512 5.78 -34.01 -42.83
CA GLN A 512 6.71 -32.87 -42.93
C GLN A 512 7.96 -33.27 -43.72
N LYS A 513 8.30 -32.48 -44.74
CA LYS A 513 9.55 -32.58 -45.50
C LYS A 513 10.56 -31.59 -44.93
N LEU A 514 11.71 -32.09 -44.48
CA LEU A 514 12.86 -31.26 -44.12
C LEU A 514 13.93 -31.33 -45.21
N VAL A 515 14.51 -30.18 -45.52
CA VAL A 515 15.63 -30.02 -46.47
C VAL A 515 16.90 -29.93 -45.63
N THR A 516 17.87 -30.81 -45.90
CA THR A 516 19.18 -30.72 -45.26
C THR A 516 20.02 -29.61 -45.92
N GLU A 517 21.06 -29.11 -45.26
CA GLU A 517 21.90 -27.97 -45.71
C GLU A 517 22.58 -28.14 -47.08
N MET A 518 22.46 -29.32 -47.74
CA MET A 518 22.92 -29.57 -49.11
C MET A 518 21.79 -29.63 -50.16
N GLY A 519 20.56 -29.22 -49.83
CA GLY A 519 19.49 -28.98 -50.80
C GLY A 519 18.74 -30.21 -51.32
N THR A 520 18.92 -31.40 -50.73
CA THR A 520 18.21 -32.62 -51.12
C THR A 520 17.07 -32.92 -50.15
N TYR A 521 15.85 -33.13 -50.66
CA TYR A 521 14.67 -33.49 -49.87
C TYR A 521 14.77 -34.93 -49.36
N ALA A 522 14.80 -35.13 -48.04
CA ALA A 522 14.77 -36.46 -47.44
C ALA A 522 13.44 -36.71 -46.72
N THR A 523 12.74 -37.78 -47.08
CA THR A 523 11.58 -38.30 -46.34
C THR A 523 12.05 -39.44 -45.45
N GLN A 524 12.05 -39.24 -44.13
CA GLN A 524 12.45 -40.27 -43.17
C GLN A 524 11.20 -40.92 -42.57
N SER A 525 10.93 -42.17 -42.94
CA SER A 525 10.02 -43.05 -42.20
C SER A 525 10.82 -43.68 -41.05
N ALA A 526 10.98 -42.97 -39.94
CA ALA A 526 11.67 -43.48 -38.76
C ALA A 526 10.65 -44.09 -37.79
N LEU A 527 10.63 -45.43 -37.72
CA LEU A 527 10.04 -46.18 -36.61
C LEU A 527 10.97 -46.04 -35.39
N SER A 528 10.93 -44.89 -34.72
CA SER A 528 11.62 -44.67 -33.45
C SER A 528 10.70 -45.09 -32.31
N SER A 529 11.00 -46.22 -31.67
CA SER A 529 10.44 -46.61 -30.36
C SER A 529 11.03 -45.76 -29.24
N SER A 530 10.77 -44.46 -29.27
CA SER A 530 10.81 -43.66 -28.04
C SER A 530 9.60 -44.08 -27.21
N ARG A 531 9.81 -44.74 -26.07
CA ARG A 531 8.77 -44.87 -25.05
C ARG A 531 8.26 -43.45 -24.79
N PRO A 532 6.99 -43.12 -25.08
CA PRO A 532 6.46 -41.87 -24.60
C PRO A 532 6.49 -41.96 -23.07
N ALA A 533 6.92 -40.89 -22.40
CA ALA A 533 6.49 -40.67 -21.03
C ALA A 533 4.98 -40.92 -21.00
N LYS A 534 4.48 -41.72 -20.05
CA LYS A 534 3.06 -42.05 -19.91
C LYS A 534 2.22 -40.79 -20.13
N LYS A 535 1.71 -40.59 -21.35
CA LYS A 535 0.62 -39.65 -21.59
C LYS A 535 -0.52 -40.24 -20.79
N GLU A 536 -1.06 -39.47 -19.84
CA GLU A 536 -2.32 -39.82 -19.21
C GLU A 536 -3.30 -40.18 -20.32
N GLU A 537 -3.70 -41.45 -20.32
CA GLU A 537 -4.59 -42.02 -21.33
C GLU A 537 -5.88 -41.20 -21.35
N ASP A 538 -6.42 -40.97 -22.55
CA ASP A 538 -7.61 -40.16 -22.84
C ASP A 538 -8.87 -40.78 -22.18
N ARG A 539 -8.97 -40.61 -20.87
CA ARG A 539 -10.03 -41.13 -20.02
C ARG A 539 -11.06 -40.02 -19.79
N PRO A 540 -12.37 -40.33 -19.85
CA PRO A 540 -13.41 -39.39 -19.47
C PRO A 540 -13.15 -38.80 -18.07
N PRO A 541 -13.43 -37.49 -17.84
CA PRO A 541 -12.95 -36.76 -16.66
C PRO A 541 -13.44 -37.36 -15.34
N LEU A 542 -14.74 -37.72 -15.25
CA LEU A 542 -15.31 -38.32 -14.04
C LEU A 542 -14.73 -39.70 -13.74
N ARG A 543 -14.40 -40.49 -14.76
CA ARG A 543 -13.71 -41.78 -14.60
C ARG A 543 -12.28 -41.60 -14.12
N GLY A 544 -11.57 -40.57 -14.62
CA GLY A 544 -10.26 -40.15 -14.11
C GLY A 544 -10.29 -39.84 -12.62
N PHE A 545 -11.20 -38.95 -12.18
CA PHE A 545 -11.30 -38.54 -10.77
C PHE A 545 -11.55 -39.72 -9.81
N LEU A 546 -12.40 -40.67 -10.21
CA LEU A 546 -12.69 -41.85 -9.38
C LEU A 546 -11.50 -42.80 -9.27
N LEU A 547 -10.71 -42.96 -10.34
CA LEU A 547 -9.48 -43.76 -10.33
C LEU A 547 -8.35 -43.09 -9.55
N ASP A 548 -8.31 -41.76 -9.56
CA ASP A 548 -7.37 -40.97 -8.76
C ASP A 548 -7.70 -40.98 -7.26
N GLY A 549 -8.89 -41.45 -6.89
CA GLY A 549 -9.32 -41.68 -5.52
C GLY A 549 -10.18 -40.56 -4.92
N ASP A 550 -10.69 -39.63 -5.74
CA ASP A 550 -11.55 -38.52 -5.28
C ASP A 550 -13.03 -38.95 -5.21
N PHE A 551 -13.35 -39.82 -4.25
CA PHE A 551 -14.70 -40.36 -4.05
C PHE A 551 -15.73 -39.35 -3.53
N PHE A 552 -15.30 -38.19 -3.06
CA PHE A 552 -16.24 -37.15 -2.64
C PHE A 552 -17.07 -36.60 -3.82
N VAL A 553 -16.55 -36.68 -5.05
CA VAL A 553 -17.34 -36.39 -6.26
C VAL A 553 -18.45 -37.43 -6.44
N ALA A 554 -18.19 -38.70 -6.13
CA ALA A 554 -19.18 -39.77 -6.20
C ALA A 554 -20.34 -39.54 -5.23
N ALA A 555 -20.06 -39.10 -3.99
CA ALA A 555 -21.09 -38.77 -3.02
C ALA A 555 -21.97 -37.59 -3.49
N SER A 556 -21.35 -36.57 -4.12
CA SER A 556 -22.07 -35.45 -4.75
C SER A 556 -22.93 -35.91 -5.93
N LEU A 557 -22.41 -36.80 -6.77
CA LEU A 557 -23.14 -37.39 -7.89
C LEU A 557 -24.33 -38.23 -7.41
N ALA A 558 -24.16 -39.07 -6.40
CA ALA A 558 -25.25 -39.87 -5.83
C ALA A 558 -26.38 -38.99 -5.28
N THR A 559 -26.03 -37.91 -4.59
CA THR A 559 -27.00 -36.91 -4.12
C THR A 559 -27.75 -36.27 -5.30
N THR A 560 -27.03 -35.90 -6.35
CA THR A 560 -27.56 -35.29 -7.58
C THR A 560 -28.53 -36.22 -8.31
N LEU A 561 -28.11 -37.47 -8.54
CA LEU A 561 -28.94 -38.51 -9.17
C LEU A 561 -30.20 -38.79 -8.36
N THR A 562 -30.11 -38.79 -7.03
CA THR A 562 -31.26 -38.99 -6.14
C THR A 562 -32.29 -37.86 -6.29
N LYS A 563 -31.85 -36.60 -6.27
CA LYS A 563 -32.73 -35.44 -6.48
C LYS A 563 -33.43 -35.50 -7.83
N ILE A 564 -32.66 -35.74 -8.88
CA ILE A 564 -33.17 -35.78 -10.25
C ILE A 564 -34.14 -36.95 -10.44
N ALA A 565 -33.84 -38.14 -9.89
CA ALA A 565 -34.73 -39.30 -9.98
C ALA A 565 -36.06 -39.06 -9.24
N LEU A 566 -36.03 -38.54 -8.01
CA LEU A 566 -37.24 -38.20 -7.26
C LEU A 566 -38.09 -37.15 -8.01
N ARG A 567 -37.43 -36.15 -8.63
CA ARG A 567 -38.12 -35.14 -9.45
C ARG A 567 -38.70 -35.73 -10.73
N TYR A 568 -37.97 -36.62 -11.41
CA TYR A 568 -38.46 -37.31 -12.61
C TYR A 568 -39.71 -38.14 -12.32
N VAL A 569 -39.77 -38.80 -11.16
CA VAL A 569 -40.95 -39.54 -10.69
C VAL A 569 -42.16 -38.62 -10.51
N SER A 570 -41.94 -37.40 -10.00
CA SER A 570 -43.02 -36.41 -9.84
C SER A 570 -43.55 -35.84 -11.17
N LEU A 571 -42.71 -35.79 -12.21
CA LEU A 571 -43.04 -35.18 -13.52
C LEU A 571 -43.63 -36.18 -14.52
N VAL A 572 -43.16 -37.42 -14.53
CA VAL A 572 -43.56 -38.44 -15.51
C VAL A 572 -44.64 -39.34 -14.92
N GLN A 573 -45.79 -39.47 -15.60
CA GLN A 573 -46.89 -40.32 -15.12
C GLN A 573 -46.70 -41.83 -15.42
N GLU A 574 -45.85 -42.18 -16.40
CA GLU A 574 -45.62 -43.56 -16.82
C GLU A 574 -44.68 -44.33 -15.86
N LYS A 575 -45.22 -45.28 -15.09
CA LYS A 575 -44.47 -46.12 -14.14
C LYS A 575 -43.28 -46.87 -14.75
N LYS A 576 -43.40 -47.35 -16.00
CA LYS A 576 -42.29 -48.08 -16.66
C LYS A 576 -41.06 -47.19 -16.87
N LYS A 577 -41.28 -45.94 -17.30
CA LYS A 577 -40.21 -44.95 -17.49
C LYS A 577 -39.64 -44.48 -16.17
N GLN A 578 -40.47 -44.31 -15.14
CA GLN A 578 -40.02 -44.01 -13.77
C GLN A 578 -39.07 -45.08 -13.25
N ASN A 579 -39.51 -46.35 -13.27
CA ASN A 579 -38.72 -47.47 -12.77
C ASN A 579 -37.42 -47.67 -13.55
N SER A 580 -37.45 -47.48 -14.88
CA SER A 580 -36.24 -47.54 -15.71
C SER A 580 -35.22 -46.50 -15.30
N PHE A 581 -35.65 -45.26 -15.04
CA PHE A 581 -34.77 -44.16 -14.66
C PHE A 581 -34.19 -44.36 -13.25
N ILE A 582 -35.00 -44.82 -12.29
CA ILE A 582 -34.54 -45.14 -10.92
C ILE A 582 -33.54 -46.29 -10.97
N ALA A 583 -33.84 -47.37 -11.70
CA ALA A 583 -32.94 -48.52 -11.81
C ALA A 583 -31.59 -48.13 -12.41
N GLU A 584 -31.60 -47.24 -13.40
CA GLU A 584 -30.39 -46.68 -14.00
C GLU A 584 -29.58 -45.83 -13.02
N ALA A 585 -30.21 -44.93 -12.26
CA ALA A 585 -29.55 -44.15 -11.23
C ALA A 585 -28.94 -45.05 -10.12
N MET A 586 -29.66 -46.09 -9.70
CA MET A 586 -29.18 -47.07 -8.72
C MET A 586 -28.01 -47.90 -9.26
N LEU A 587 -28.06 -48.28 -10.55
CA LEU A 587 -26.97 -49.01 -11.20
C LEU A 587 -25.68 -48.18 -11.22
N LEU A 588 -25.77 -46.88 -11.56
CA LEU A 588 -24.62 -45.97 -11.52
C LEU A 588 -24.00 -45.90 -10.12
N MET A 589 -24.82 -45.67 -9.09
CA MET A 589 -24.35 -45.63 -7.70
C MET A 589 -23.73 -46.95 -7.24
N ALA A 590 -24.33 -48.09 -7.59
CA ALA A 590 -23.80 -49.41 -7.26
C ALA A 590 -22.47 -49.69 -7.97
N THR A 591 -22.31 -49.29 -9.23
CA THR A 591 -21.05 -49.46 -9.96
C THR A 591 -19.92 -48.60 -9.39
N ILE A 592 -20.22 -47.40 -8.89
CA ILE A 592 -19.22 -46.54 -8.24
C ILE A 592 -18.82 -47.11 -6.87
N LEU A 593 -19.77 -47.65 -6.08
CA LEU A 593 -19.45 -48.36 -4.84
C LEU A 593 -18.59 -49.61 -5.09
N HIS A 594 -18.88 -50.35 -6.15
CA HIS A 594 -18.07 -51.51 -6.54
C HIS A 594 -16.66 -51.11 -6.95
N LEU A 595 -16.51 -50.01 -7.71
CA LEU A 595 -15.20 -49.44 -8.05
C LEU A 595 -14.43 -48.99 -6.81
N GLY A 596 -15.07 -48.27 -5.89
CA GLY A 596 -14.43 -47.76 -4.67
C GLY A 596 -13.96 -48.85 -3.70
N LYS A 597 -14.63 -50.02 -3.70
CA LYS A 597 -14.23 -51.20 -2.92
C LYS A 597 -13.25 -52.12 -3.65
N SER A 598 -13.00 -51.89 -4.94
CA SER A 598 -12.00 -52.64 -5.71
C SER A 598 -10.59 -52.10 -5.44
N SER A 599 -9.56 -52.88 -5.79
CA SER A 599 -8.15 -52.47 -5.66
C SER A 599 -7.61 -51.65 -6.84
N LEU A 600 -8.49 -51.16 -7.71
CA LEU A 600 -8.12 -50.40 -8.92
C LEU A 600 -7.84 -48.90 -8.67
N PRO A 601 -8.56 -48.19 -7.78
CA PRO A 601 -8.29 -46.77 -7.49
C PRO A 601 -6.98 -46.55 -6.73
N LYS A 602 -6.32 -45.41 -6.93
CA LYS A 602 -5.09 -45.01 -6.20
C LYS A 602 -5.31 -44.89 -4.69
N LYS A 603 -6.50 -44.45 -4.26
CA LYS A 603 -6.92 -44.40 -2.86
C LYS A 603 -8.27 -45.12 -2.73
N PRO A 604 -8.50 -45.92 -1.67
CA PRO A 604 -9.81 -46.55 -1.45
C PRO A 604 -10.87 -45.51 -1.10
N ILE A 605 -12.14 -45.87 -1.30
CA ILE A 605 -13.29 -45.04 -0.89
C ILE A 605 -13.32 -44.84 0.63
N THR A 606 -13.71 -43.64 1.08
CA THR A 606 -13.89 -43.35 2.51
C THR A 606 -15.20 -43.93 3.02
N ASP A 607 -15.26 -44.29 4.31
CA ASP A 607 -16.48 -44.82 4.94
C ASP A 607 -17.64 -43.81 4.88
N ASP A 608 -17.36 -42.52 5.07
CA ASP A 608 -18.35 -41.44 4.96
C ASP A 608 -18.97 -41.36 3.55
N ASP A 609 -18.17 -41.52 2.49
CA ASP A 609 -18.65 -41.52 1.11
C ASP A 609 -19.50 -42.77 0.83
N VAL A 610 -19.10 -43.94 1.37
CA VAL A 610 -19.88 -45.18 1.26
C VAL A 610 -21.24 -45.03 1.93
N ASP A 611 -21.27 -44.49 3.14
CA ASP A 611 -22.50 -44.28 3.91
C ASP A 611 -23.43 -43.31 3.19
N ARG A 612 -22.88 -42.24 2.60
CA ARG A 612 -23.68 -41.25 1.87
C ARG A 612 -24.27 -41.80 0.57
N ILE A 613 -23.52 -42.59 -0.18
CA ILE A 613 -24.04 -43.25 -1.40
C ILE A 613 -25.06 -44.33 -1.01
N SER A 614 -24.82 -45.08 0.06
CA SER A 614 -25.74 -46.10 0.58
C SER A 614 -27.06 -45.49 1.06
N LEU A 615 -27.01 -44.33 1.72
CA LEU A 615 -28.20 -43.55 2.08
C LEU A 615 -29.00 -43.15 0.83
N CYS A 616 -28.33 -42.66 -0.21
CA CYS A 616 -28.98 -42.30 -1.48
C CYS A 616 -29.68 -43.50 -2.13
N LEU A 617 -29.03 -44.68 -2.14
CA LEU A 617 -29.63 -45.92 -2.63
C LEU A 617 -30.87 -46.32 -1.82
N LYS A 618 -30.81 -46.19 -0.49
CA LYS A 618 -31.96 -46.49 0.39
C LYS A 618 -33.12 -45.54 0.12
N VAL A 619 -32.85 -44.25 -0.07
CA VAL A 619 -33.87 -43.23 -0.38
C VAL A 619 -34.57 -43.53 -1.70
N LEU A 620 -33.84 -43.96 -2.74
CA LEU A 620 -34.44 -44.35 -4.02
C LEU A 620 -35.25 -45.66 -3.95
N SER A 621 -34.85 -46.59 -3.08
CA SER A 621 -35.59 -47.83 -2.86
C SER A 621 -36.92 -47.60 -2.13
N GLU A 622 -36.89 -46.78 -1.07
CA GLU A 622 -38.07 -46.53 -0.22
C GLU A 622 -39.00 -45.44 -0.78
N CYS A 623 -38.46 -44.45 -1.52
CA CYS A 623 -39.20 -43.32 -2.11
C CYS A 623 -40.17 -42.63 -1.13
N SER A 624 -39.75 -42.44 0.13
CA SER A 624 -40.58 -41.81 1.16
C SER A 624 -40.94 -40.35 0.80
N PRO A 625 -42.20 -39.90 1.03
CA PRO A 625 -42.61 -38.53 0.74
C PRO A 625 -41.84 -37.48 1.56
N LEU A 626 -41.48 -37.80 2.81
CA LEU A 626 -40.66 -36.92 3.65
C LEU A 626 -39.27 -36.69 3.03
N MET A 627 -38.61 -37.76 2.57
CA MET A 627 -37.29 -37.66 1.95
C MET A 627 -37.36 -36.90 0.61
N ASN A 628 -38.47 -37.02 -0.12
CA ASN A 628 -38.70 -36.26 -1.33
C ASN A 628 -38.76 -34.74 -1.05
N ASP A 629 -39.49 -34.33 -0.01
CA ASP A 629 -39.56 -32.92 0.39
C ASP A 629 -38.19 -32.37 0.86
N ILE A 630 -37.43 -33.15 1.65
CA ILE A 630 -36.09 -32.74 2.13
C ILE A 630 -35.12 -32.52 0.94
N PHE A 631 -35.05 -33.49 0.02
CA PHE A 631 -34.09 -33.44 -1.10
C PHE A 631 -34.45 -32.39 -2.16
N ASN A 632 -35.76 -32.12 -2.40
CA ASN A 632 -36.19 -31.18 -3.44
C ASN A 632 -36.52 -29.76 -2.94
N LYS A 633 -36.93 -29.56 -1.68
CA LYS A 633 -37.35 -28.24 -1.17
C LYS A 633 -36.40 -27.67 -0.12
N GLU A 634 -36.10 -28.42 0.95
CA GLU A 634 -35.31 -27.90 2.07
C GLU A 634 -33.85 -27.62 1.67
N CYS A 635 -33.26 -28.50 0.85
CA CYS A 635 -31.93 -28.28 0.29
C CYS A 635 -31.81 -26.94 -0.45
N ARG A 636 -32.86 -26.54 -1.18
CA ARG A 636 -32.90 -25.26 -1.93
C ARG A 636 -33.08 -24.07 -1.00
N GLN A 637 -33.96 -24.19 -0.01
CA GLN A 637 -34.23 -23.14 0.96
C GLN A 637 -32.96 -22.78 1.76
N SER A 638 -32.15 -23.77 2.12
CA SER A 638 -30.88 -23.56 2.81
C SER A 638 -29.92 -22.63 2.04
N LEU A 639 -29.79 -22.81 0.71
CA LEU A 639 -29.01 -21.89 -0.12
C LEU A 639 -29.61 -20.47 -0.09
N SER A 640 -30.93 -20.35 -0.24
CA SER A 640 -31.62 -19.05 -0.21
C SER A 640 -31.36 -18.30 1.10
N HIS A 641 -31.42 -18.99 2.23
CA HIS A 641 -31.12 -18.40 3.54
C HIS A 641 -29.67 -17.93 3.64
N MET A 642 -28.70 -18.76 3.22
CA MET A 642 -27.28 -18.40 3.22
C MET A 642 -26.99 -17.16 2.35
N LEU A 643 -27.51 -17.10 1.12
CA LEU A 643 -27.28 -15.95 0.22
C LEU A 643 -27.97 -14.68 0.73
N SER A 644 -29.18 -14.79 1.29
CA SER A 644 -29.87 -13.64 1.90
C SER A 644 -29.10 -13.05 3.09
N ALA A 645 -28.46 -13.90 3.90
CA ALA A 645 -27.62 -13.47 5.00
C ALA A 645 -26.36 -12.73 4.52
N LYS A 646 -25.67 -13.28 3.51
CA LYS A 646 -24.47 -12.66 2.91
C LYS A 646 -24.79 -11.26 2.35
N LEU A 647 -25.92 -11.11 1.66
CA LEU A 647 -26.36 -9.84 1.08
C LEU A 647 -26.69 -8.76 2.13
N GLU A 648 -27.28 -9.15 3.27
CA GLU A 648 -27.55 -8.21 4.36
C GLU A 648 -26.27 -7.69 5.00
N GLU A 649 -25.25 -8.54 5.16
CA GLU A 649 -23.94 -8.16 5.67
C GLU A 649 -23.20 -7.21 4.72
N GLU A 650 -23.22 -7.49 3.41
CA GLU A 650 -22.62 -6.62 2.39
C GLU A 650 -23.30 -5.23 2.35
N LYS A 651 -24.61 -5.16 2.55
CA LYS A 651 -25.32 -3.88 2.62
C LYS A 651 -24.95 -3.09 3.87
N LEU A 652 -24.76 -3.77 5.01
CA LEU A 652 -24.38 -3.13 6.27
C LEU A 652 -22.93 -2.61 6.22
N SER A 653 -22.02 -3.34 5.59
CA SER A 653 -20.63 -2.89 5.41
C SER A 653 -20.53 -1.70 4.46
N GLN A 654 -21.24 -1.72 3.32
CA GLN A 654 -21.28 -0.59 2.39
C GLN A 654 -21.89 0.67 3.02
N LYS A 655 -22.93 0.54 3.85
CA LYS A 655 -23.48 1.67 4.60
C LYS A 655 -22.47 2.29 5.54
N LYS A 656 -21.76 1.48 6.34
CA LYS A 656 -20.70 1.96 7.25
C LYS A 656 -19.55 2.65 6.51
N GLU A 657 -19.17 2.16 5.33
CA GLU A 657 -18.17 2.83 4.48
C GLU A 657 -18.68 4.16 3.91
N SER A 658 -19.93 4.22 3.46
CA SER A 658 -20.53 5.45 2.94
C SER A 658 -20.68 6.53 4.02
N GLU A 659 -20.99 6.15 5.26
CA GLU A 659 -21.05 7.08 6.39
C GLU A 659 -19.68 7.64 6.75
N LYS A 660 -18.62 6.82 6.67
CA LYS A 660 -17.23 7.30 6.85
C LYS A 660 -16.79 8.29 5.76
N ARG A 661 -17.22 8.08 4.50
CA ARG A 661 -16.91 9.00 3.38
C ARG A 661 -17.52 10.39 3.56
N ASN A 662 -18.61 10.52 4.31
CA ASN A 662 -19.23 11.82 4.56
C ASN A 662 -18.50 12.64 5.65
N VAL A 663 -17.53 12.06 6.38
CA VAL A 663 -16.91 12.68 7.58
C VAL A 663 -15.47 13.19 7.32
N THR A 664 -15.01 13.24 6.07
CA THR A 664 -13.67 13.76 5.76
C THR A 664 -13.69 15.29 5.63
N VAL A 665 -13.27 15.99 6.68
CA VAL A 665 -12.92 17.42 6.61
C VAL A 665 -11.47 17.53 6.15
N GLN A 666 -11.20 18.38 5.16
CA GLN A 666 -9.86 18.61 4.62
C GLN A 666 -8.98 19.30 5.69
N PRO A 667 -7.75 18.83 5.96
CA PRO A 667 -6.84 19.47 6.93
C PRO A 667 -6.41 20.89 6.50
N ASP A 668 -6.54 21.20 5.20
CA ASP A 668 -6.24 22.51 4.61
C ASP A 668 -7.46 23.44 4.54
N ASP A 669 -8.64 23.01 5.00
CA ASP A 669 -9.78 23.92 5.13
C ASP A 669 -9.46 24.97 6.20
N PRO A 670 -9.52 26.27 5.87
CA PRO A 670 -9.18 27.32 6.81
C PRO A 670 -10.15 27.28 7.99
N ILE A 671 -9.60 27.11 9.20
CA ILE A 671 -10.37 27.26 10.43
C ILE A 671 -10.82 28.72 10.52
N SER A 672 -12.07 28.98 10.14
CA SER A 672 -12.65 30.33 10.18
C SER A 672 -12.99 30.67 11.63
N PHE A 673 -12.09 31.40 12.30
CA PHE A 673 -12.40 31.99 13.59
C PHE A 673 -13.44 33.11 13.38
N MET A 674 -14.70 32.85 13.72
CA MET A 674 -15.80 33.83 13.61
C MET A 674 -15.54 35.17 14.33
N GLN A 675 -14.61 35.18 15.29
CA GLN A 675 -14.20 36.38 16.02
C GLN A 675 -13.24 37.28 15.21
N LEU A 676 -12.62 36.75 14.15
CA LEU A 676 -11.63 37.43 13.31
C LEU A 676 -12.15 37.72 11.88
N THR A 677 -13.36 37.30 11.54
CA THR A 677 -13.99 37.57 10.25
C THR A 677 -14.70 38.92 10.25
N ALA A 678 -14.35 39.78 9.31
CA ALA A 678 -15.03 41.06 9.12
C ALA A 678 -16.49 40.83 8.71
N LYS A 679 -17.41 41.59 9.33
CA LYS A 679 -18.88 41.43 9.34
C LYS A 679 -19.63 41.37 7.99
N ASN A 680 -18.97 41.32 6.83
CA ASN A 680 -19.62 41.51 5.54
C ASN A 680 -19.67 40.29 4.60
N GLU A 681 -19.20 39.11 5.00
CA GLU A 681 -19.33 37.91 4.16
C GLU A 681 -20.29 36.90 4.79
N MET A 682 -21.59 37.14 4.61
CA MET A 682 -22.65 36.21 4.99
C MET A 682 -23.50 35.88 3.76
N SER A 683 -23.01 35.00 2.91
CA SER A 683 -23.91 34.18 2.09
C SER A 683 -23.24 32.86 1.75
N SER A 684 -23.63 31.79 2.45
CA SER A 684 -23.75 30.41 1.95
C SER A 684 -24.05 29.44 3.10
N LYS A 685 -25.34 29.15 3.27
CA LYS A 685 -25.94 27.87 3.71
C LYS A 685 -25.50 27.26 5.06
N GLU A 686 -26.32 27.58 6.05
CA GLU A 686 -26.83 26.73 7.15
C GLU A 686 -25.98 25.53 7.59
N ASP A 687 -25.29 25.74 8.70
CA ASP A 687 -24.40 24.80 9.35
C ASP A 687 -25.12 23.94 10.40
N GLN A 688 -24.89 22.63 10.33
CA GLN A 688 -25.26 21.63 11.34
C GLN A 688 -24.61 21.89 12.73
N PHE A 689 -23.80 22.93 12.84
CA PHE A 689 -23.20 23.41 14.08
C PHE A 689 -24.20 24.10 15.02
N GLN A 690 -25.33 24.61 14.52
CA GLN A 690 -26.34 25.23 15.40
C GLN A 690 -27.06 24.19 16.28
N LEU A 691 -27.12 22.92 15.84
CA LEU A 691 -27.67 21.81 16.62
C LEU A 691 -26.69 21.31 17.69
N SER A 692 -25.38 21.35 17.42
CA SER A 692 -24.34 20.99 18.41
C SER A 692 -24.11 22.10 19.44
N LEU A 693 -24.30 23.37 19.07
CA LEU A 693 -24.22 24.50 20.00
C LEU A 693 -25.40 24.51 20.99
N LEU A 694 -26.61 24.16 20.55
CA LEU A 694 -27.77 23.96 21.45
C LEU A 694 -27.57 22.78 22.41
N ALA A 695 -26.82 21.76 22.01
CA ALA A 695 -26.42 20.65 22.89
C ALA A 695 -25.31 21.06 23.88
N ALA A 696 -24.40 21.96 23.49
CA ALA A 696 -23.31 22.46 24.33
C ALA A 696 -23.74 23.52 25.36
N MET A 697 -24.93 24.11 25.21
CA MET A 697 -25.50 25.11 26.14
C MET A 697 -26.25 24.51 27.34
N GLY A 698 -26.07 23.21 27.63
CA GLY A 698 -26.29 22.67 28.98
C GLY A 698 -27.75 22.35 29.34
N ASN A 699 -28.48 21.63 28.48
CA ASN A 699 -29.77 21.07 28.87
C ASN A 699 -30.01 19.67 28.26
N THR A 700 -29.33 18.65 28.79
CA THR A 700 -29.85 17.29 29.09
C THR A 700 -28.72 16.37 29.55
N GLN A 701 -29.08 15.31 30.27
CA GLN A 701 -28.25 14.58 31.23
C GLN A 701 -27.11 13.75 30.62
N ARG A 702 -25.95 13.84 31.31
CA ARG A 702 -24.75 12.97 31.31
C ARG A 702 -24.79 11.71 30.43
N LYS A 703 -23.92 11.70 29.40
CA LYS A 703 -23.04 10.56 29.08
C LYS A 703 -21.68 11.11 28.65
N GLU A 704 -20.65 10.71 29.39
CA GLU A 704 -19.25 11.08 29.18
C GLU A 704 -18.76 10.57 27.83
N ALA A 705 -18.49 11.50 26.91
CA ALA A 705 -17.63 11.28 25.76
C ALA A 705 -16.30 12.00 26.05
N ALA A 706 -15.21 11.27 25.90
CA ALA A 706 -13.89 11.59 26.40
C ALA A 706 -13.32 12.93 25.88
N ASP A 707 -12.77 13.69 26.81
CA ASP A 707 -12.08 14.95 26.60
C ASP A 707 -10.69 14.69 25.96
N PRO A 708 -10.34 15.27 24.79
CA PRO A 708 -9.07 15.00 24.09
C PRO A 708 -7.81 15.48 24.83
N LEU A 709 -7.93 16.32 25.87
CA LEU A 709 -6.83 16.67 26.76
C LEU A 709 -6.55 15.62 27.85
N ALA A 710 -7.58 14.89 28.31
CA ALA A 710 -7.41 13.82 29.29
C ALA A 710 -6.60 12.63 28.72
N SER A 711 -6.69 12.40 27.40
CA SER A 711 -5.94 11.33 26.72
C SER A 711 -4.43 11.57 26.67
N LYS A 712 -3.95 12.82 26.79
CA LYS A 712 -2.50 13.11 26.74
C LYS A 712 -1.82 12.80 28.07
N LEU A 713 -2.47 13.07 29.20
CA LEU A 713 -1.89 12.81 30.52
C LEU A 713 -1.84 11.32 30.88
N ASN A 714 -2.71 10.49 30.28
CA ASN A 714 -2.69 9.04 30.46
C ASN A 714 -1.45 8.34 29.87
N LYS A 715 -0.64 9.04 29.05
CA LYS A 715 0.58 8.48 28.43
C LYS A 715 1.88 8.92 29.12
N VAL A 716 1.79 9.60 30.26
CA VAL A 716 2.95 9.98 31.06
C VAL A 716 3.28 8.83 32.01
N THR A 717 4.47 8.26 31.87
CA THR A 717 5.00 7.21 32.75
C THR A 717 5.96 7.85 33.73
N GLN A 718 5.66 7.75 35.02
CA GLN A 718 6.58 8.16 36.08
C GLN A 718 7.76 7.20 36.13
N LEU A 719 9.00 7.72 36.05
CA LEU A 719 10.22 6.90 36.01
C LEU A 719 10.95 6.86 37.36
N THR A 720 10.88 7.93 38.16
CA THR A 720 11.49 7.98 39.50
C THR A 720 10.50 8.45 40.56
N GLY A 721 10.79 8.15 41.82
CA GLY A 721 9.97 8.57 42.95
C GLY A 721 10.15 10.04 43.30
N PHE A 722 9.17 10.62 43.99
CA PHE A 722 9.27 11.99 44.51
C PHE A 722 10.31 12.18 45.63
N SER A 723 10.90 11.08 46.11
CA SER A 723 11.93 11.08 47.14
C SER A 723 13.35 10.97 46.57
N ASP A 724 13.48 10.76 45.26
CA ASP A 724 14.78 10.62 44.60
C ASP A 724 15.39 11.99 44.34
N PRO A 725 16.73 12.15 44.41
CA PRO A 725 17.41 13.43 44.17
C PRO A 725 17.08 14.06 42.80
N VAL A 726 16.76 13.22 41.81
CA VAL A 726 16.35 13.61 40.47
C VAL A 726 15.00 12.98 40.17
N TYR A 727 14.02 13.83 39.91
CA TYR A 727 12.69 13.40 39.48
C TYR A 727 12.63 13.30 37.96
N ALA A 728 12.08 12.22 37.43
CA ALA A 728 11.93 12.00 36.01
C ALA A 728 10.55 11.42 35.65
N GLU A 729 9.94 12.00 34.63
CA GLU A 729 8.74 11.49 33.98
C GLU A 729 8.93 11.46 32.46
N ALA A 730 8.42 10.41 31.82
CA ALA A 730 8.55 10.23 30.38
C ALA A 730 7.20 10.23 29.69
N TYR A 731 7.14 10.96 28.58
CA TYR A 731 6.03 10.96 27.65
C TYR A 731 6.42 10.18 26.40
N VAL A 732 5.68 9.10 26.11
CA VAL A 732 5.97 8.20 24.98
C VAL A 732 5.10 8.56 23.78
N HIS A 733 5.72 8.94 22.67
CA HIS A 733 5.05 9.22 21.41
C HIS A 733 5.42 8.16 20.36
N VAL A 734 4.45 7.34 19.97
CA VAL A 734 4.63 6.29 18.96
C VAL A 734 4.18 6.81 17.58
N ASN A 735 5.12 6.94 16.64
CA ASN A 735 4.90 7.37 15.27
C ASN A 735 5.34 6.28 14.28
N GLN A 736 4.47 5.30 14.01
CA GLN A 736 4.73 4.19 13.08
C GLN A 736 6.03 3.43 13.37
N TYR A 737 7.16 3.91 12.84
CA TYR A 737 8.50 3.32 12.96
C TYR A 737 9.38 3.99 14.03
N ASP A 738 9.04 5.21 14.45
CA ASP A 738 9.81 6.02 15.40
C ASP A 738 9.04 6.20 16.70
N ILE A 739 9.67 5.85 17.82
CA ILE A 739 9.21 6.16 19.17
C ILE A 739 10.03 7.33 19.67
N VAL A 740 9.37 8.42 19.99
CA VAL A 740 9.98 9.59 20.61
C VAL A 740 9.64 9.56 22.09
N LEU A 741 10.67 9.44 22.93
CA LEU A 741 10.58 9.58 24.37
C LEU A 741 10.94 11.02 24.74
N ASP A 742 10.00 11.75 25.31
CA ASP A 742 10.26 13.07 25.90
C ASP A 742 10.33 12.89 27.42
N VAL A 743 11.53 12.96 27.97
CA VAL A 743 11.81 12.75 29.40
C VAL A 743 12.04 14.09 30.07
N LEU A 744 11.12 14.51 30.93
CA LEU A 744 11.31 15.63 31.82
C LEU A 744 12.18 15.18 32.99
N VAL A 745 13.28 15.89 33.22
CA VAL A 745 14.20 15.66 34.34
C VAL A 745 14.22 16.91 35.21
N VAL A 746 13.99 16.73 36.51
CA VAL A 746 13.90 17.81 37.50
C VAL A 746 14.91 17.56 38.61
N ASN A 747 15.77 18.54 38.89
CA ASN A 747 16.66 18.50 40.03
C ASN A 747 15.88 18.85 41.30
N GLN A 748 15.73 17.91 42.24
CA GLN A 748 15.06 18.18 43.51
C GLN A 748 16.01 18.69 44.60
N THR A 749 17.33 18.66 44.34
CA THR A 749 18.35 19.05 45.30
C THR A 749 18.67 20.54 45.24
N SER A 750 19.30 21.04 46.31
CA SER A 750 19.81 22.42 46.39
C SER A 750 21.20 22.59 45.76
N ASP A 751 21.80 21.51 45.25
CA ASP A 751 23.11 21.51 44.61
C ASP A 751 22.98 21.54 43.08
N THR A 752 24.03 22.01 42.40
CA THR A 752 24.08 21.98 40.92
C THR A 752 24.53 20.61 40.45
N LEU A 753 23.70 19.95 39.63
CA LEU A 753 24.00 18.65 39.04
C LEU A 753 24.73 18.87 37.71
N GLN A 754 25.98 18.43 37.63
CA GLN A 754 26.81 18.49 36.42
C GLN A 754 26.78 17.15 35.70
N ASN A 755 26.95 17.17 34.38
CA ASN A 755 26.99 15.97 33.52
C ASN A 755 25.78 15.03 33.69
N CYS A 756 24.60 15.57 34.01
CA CYS A 756 23.38 14.79 34.12
C CYS A 756 23.06 14.16 32.76
N THR A 757 23.17 12.84 32.68
CA THR A 757 23.08 12.07 31.43
C THR A 757 22.04 10.98 31.60
N LEU A 758 21.09 10.95 30.67
CA LEU A 758 20.10 9.89 30.56
C LEU A 758 20.68 8.75 29.73
N GLU A 759 20.98 7.63 30.39
CA GLU A 759 21.42 6.40 29.75
C GLU A 759 20.22 5.48 29.55
N LEU A 760 19.84 5.24 28.30
CA LEU A 760 18.76 4.30 27.94
C LEU A 760 19.36 3.06 27.29
N ALA A 761 18.80 1.92 27.66
CA ALA A 761 19.01 0.63 27.03
C ALA A 761 17.64 0.04 26.64
N THR A 762 17.64 -0.75 25.58
CA THR A 762 16.42 -1.35 25.03
C THR A 762 16.54 -2.87 25.04
N LEU A 763 15.44 -3.54 25.36
CA LEU A 763 15.28 -4.99 25.24
C LEU A 763 14.27 -5.29 24.15
N GLY A 764 14.60 -6.27 23.31
CA GLY A 764 13.86 -6.60 22.08
C GLY A 764 14.43 -5.88 20.85
N ASP A 765 13.68 -5.90 19.75
CA ASP A 765 14.05 -5.31 18.45
C ASP A 765 13.84 -3.78 18.37
N LEU A 766 14.18 -3.09 19.46
CA LEU A 766 14.19 -1.62 19.54
C LEU A 766 15.62 -1.11 19.46
N LYS A 767 15.88 -0.14 18.58
CA LYS A 767 17.22 0.46 18.41
C LYS A 767 17.21 1.93 18.81
N LEU A 768 17.94 2.27 19.86
CA LEU A 768 18.21 3.67 20.21
C LEU A 768 19.06 4.32 19.12
N VAL A 769 18.55 5.37 18.49
CA VAL A 769 19.22 6.05 17.37
C VAL A 769 20.16 7.14 17.86
N GLU A 770 19.73 7.87 18.89
CA GLU A 770 20.42 9.04 19.42
C GLU A 770 20.57 8.92 20.93
N LYS A 771 21.81 9.05 21.42
CA LYS A 771 22.08 9.12 22.85
C LYS A 771 21.94 10.58 23.31
N PRO A 772 21.11 10.85 24.34
CA PRO A 772 21.01 12.19 24.91
C PRO A 772 22.35 12.79 25.30
N SER A 773 22.56 14.07 25.01
CA SER A 773 23.75 14.80 25.45
C SER A 773 23.70 15.10 26.95
N PRO A 774 24.83 15.04 27.66
CA PRO A 774 24.91 15.45 29.06
C PRO A 774 24.46 16.91 29.25
N LEU A 775 23.72 17.18 30.32
CA LEU A 775 23.22 18.50 30.66
C LEU A 775 23.59 18.90 32.10
N THR A 776 23.63 20.20 32.38
CA THR A 776 23.88 20.73 33.73
C THR A 776 22.59 21.35 34.25
N LEU A 777 22.10 20.86 35.39
CA LEU A 777 20.87 21.36 36.03
C LEU A 777 21.22 22.20 37.24
N ALA A 778 20.72 23.44 37.28
CA ALA A 778 20.78 24.27 38.47
C ALA A 778 19.88 23.71 39.59
N PRO A 779 20.05 24.17 40.85
CA PRO A 779 19.17 23.78 41.95
C PRO A 779 17.70 24.05 41.62
N HIS A 780 16.83 23.06 41.82
CA HIS A 780 15.39 23.14 41.51
C HIS A 780 15.03 23.45 40.05
N ASP A 781 15.98 23.27 39.13
CA ASP A 781 15.78 23.49 37.70
C ASP A 781 15.30 22.21 36.99
N PHE A 782 14.75 22.36 35.80
CA PHE A 782 14.22 21.25 35.00
C PHE A 782 14.65 21.35 33.54
N ALA A 783 14.80 20.19 32.88
CA ALA A 783 15.10 20.11 31.46
C ALA A 783 14.32 18.96 30.81
N ASN A 784 13.97 19.14 29.53
CA ASN A 784 13.37 18.10 28.71
C ASN A 784 14.43 17.46 27.82
N ILE A 785 14.52 16.13 27.88
CA ILE A 785 15.43 15.31 27.10
C ILE A 785 14.61 14.50 26.10
N LYS A 786 14.90 14.65 24.81
CA LYS A 786 14.28 13.84 23.76
C LYS A 786 15.19 12.71 23.34
N ALA A 787 14.68 11.49 23.36
CA ALA A 787 15.36 10.30 22.87
C ALA A 787 14.53 9.61 21.79
N ASN A 788 15.15 9.34 20.64
CA ASN A 788 14.51 8.69 19.51
C ASN A 788 14.89 7.20 19.46
N VAL A 789 13.89 6.33 19.47
CA VAL A 789 14.03 4.87 19.42
C VAL A 789 13.32 4.36 18.17
N LYS A 790 14.04 3.62 17.32
CA LYS A 790 13.47 3.00 16.13
C LYS A 790 12.97 1.60 16.41
N VAL A 791 11.79 1.30 15.89
CA VAL A 791 11.17 -0.02 15.96
C VAL A 791 11.56 -0.83 14.72
N ALA A 792 12.25 -1.95 14.92
CA ALA A 792 12.61 -2.84 13.81
C ALA A 792 11.62 -4.00 13.62
N SER A 793 10.86 -4.37 14.67
CA SER A 793 9.92 -5.49 14.65
C SER A 793 8.71 -5.23 15.55
N THR A 794 7.61 -5.94 15.31
CA THR A 794 6.38 -5.91 16.11
C THR A 794 6.48 -6.85 17.31
N GLU A 795 7.33 -6.50 18.26
CA GLU A 795 7.46 -7.21 19.54
C GLU A 795 7.22 -6.24 20.69
N ASN A 796 6.82 -6.77 21.85
CA ASN A 796 6.80 -5.98 23.07
C ASN A 796 8.24 -5.55 23.39
N GLY A 797 8.48 -4.24 23.39
CA GLY A 797 9.78 -3.67 23.70
C GLY A 797 9.79 -3.12 25.12
N ILE A 798 10.89 -3.33 25.83
CA ILE A 798 11.11 -2.73 27.15
C ILE A 798 12.27 -1.74 27.03
N ILE A 799 12.04 -0.52 27.50
CA ILE A 799 13.09 0.51 27.59
C ILE A 799 13.38 0.72 29.06
N PHE A 800 14.63 0.49 29.44
CA PHE A 800 15.11 0.65 30.81
C PHE A 800 16.33 1.57 30.79
N GLY A 801 16.62 2.21 31.90
CA GLY A 801 17.70 3.19 31.93
C GLY A 801 18.02 3.73 33.30
N ASN A 802 18.98 4.64 33.31
CA ASN A 802 19.50 5.26 34.51
C ASN A 802 19.91 6.71 34.21
N ILE A 803 19.75 7.58 35.20
CA ILE A 803 20.25 8.95 35.16
C ILE A 803 21.53 8.99 35.98
N VAL A 804 22.64 9.32 35.33
CA VAL A 804 23.95 9.49 35.97
C VAL A 804 24.25 10.99 36.07
N TYR A 805 24.71 11.44 37.24
CA TYR A 805 25.07 12.84 37.45
C TYR A 805 26.22 13.00 38.46
N ASP A 806 26.93 14.12 38.34
CA ASP A 806 28.01 14.52 39.23
C ASP A 806 27.58 15.74 40.07
N VAL A 807 27.90 15.77 41.36
CA VAL A 807 27.61 16.93 42.22
C VAL A 807 28.85 17.83 42.29
N SER A 808 28.68 19.14 42.09
CA SER A 808 29.80 20.09 42.10
C SER A 808 30.53 20.08 43.46
N GLY A 809 31.79 19.66 43.46
CA GLY A 809 32.65 19.67 44.66
C GLY A 809 33.02 18.29 45.23
N ALA A 810 32.37 17.21 44.77
CA ALA A 810 32.74 15.84 45.12
C ALA A 810 33.63 15.23 44.03
N ALA A 811 34.95 15.25 44.23
CA ALA A 811 35.88 14.61 43.31
C ALA A 811 35.89 13.08 43.54
N SER A 812 34.88 12.36 43.03
CA SER A 812 34.90 10.92 42.65
C SER A 812 33.52 10.22 42.71
N ASP A 813 32.48 10.82 43.29
CA ASP A 813 31.20 10.12 43.48
C ASP A 813 30.24 10.38 42.31
N ARG A 814 30.21 9.43 41.35
CA ARG A 814 29.17 9.37 40.31
C ARG A 814 27.89 8.84 40.92
N ASN A 815 26.87 9.69 41.03
CA ASN A 815 25.57 9.28 41.51
C ASN A 815 24.72 8.76 40.35
N CYS A 816 23.93 7.73 40.63
CA CYS A 816 23.11 7.05 39.63
C CYS A 816 21.71 6.80 40.21
N VAL A 817 20.68 7.22 39.48
CA VAL A 817 19.28 6.91 39.78
C VAL A 817 18.77 5.94 38.72
N VAL A 818 18.32 4.76 39.14
CA VAL A 818 17.76 3.75 38.24
C VAL A 818 16.30 4.12 37.95
N LEU A 819 15.93 4.09 36.67
CA LEU A 819 14.60 4.43 36.19
C LEU A 819 13.69 3.20 36.20
N SER A 820 12.39 3.42 36.35
CA SER A 820 11.39 2.38 36.10
C SER A 820 11.32 2.01 34.61
N ASP A 821 11.08 0.75 34.34
CA ASP A 821 10.99 0.21 32.98
C ASP A 821 9.75 0.74 32.24
N ILE A 822 9.95 1.22 31.01
CA ILE A 822 8.90 1.65 30.10
C ILE A 822 8.51 0.47 29.21
N HIS A 823 7.25 0.05 29.28
CA HIS A 823 6.71 -1.04 28.47
C HIS A 823 6.02 -0.46 27.24
N ILE A 824 6.46 -0.85 26.04
CA ILE A 824 5.81 -0.48 24.78
C ILE A 824 4.88 -1.62 24.36
N ASP A 825 3.59 -1.32 24.34
CA ASP A 825 2.54 -2.27 23.96
C ASP A 825 2.48 -2.45 22.43
N ILE A 826 2.42 -3.71 21.97
CA ILE A 826 2.23 -4.06 20.54
C ILE A 826 0.91 -3.52 19.96
N MET A 827 -0.08 -3.23 20.81
CA MET A 827 -1.44 -2.85 20.41
C MET A 827 -1.51 -1.54 19.62
N ASP A 828 -0.53 -0.65 19.81
CA ASP A 828 -0.44 0.60 19.06
C ASP A 828 -0.09 0.36 17.58
N TYR A 829 0.43 -0.82 17.23
CA TYR A 829 0.82 -1.18 15.87
C TYR A 829 -0.19 -2.06 15.13
N ILE A 830 -1.23 -2.55 15.81
CA ILE A 830 -2.21 -3.50 15.24
C ILE A 830 -3.45 -2.77 14.78
N GLN A 831 -3.77 -2.89 13.50
CA GLN A 831 -4.96 -2.31 12.88
C GLN A 831 -5.99 -3.39 12.49
N PRO A 832 -7.30 -3.10 12.64
CA PRO A 832 -8.34 -4.03 12.21
C PRO A 832 -8.32 -4.20 10.69
N ALA A 833 -8.24 -5.45 10.23
CA ALA A 833 -8.27 -5.80 8.80
C ALA A 833 -9.31 -6.88 8.52
N SER A 834 -9.69 -7.09 7.27
CA SER A 834 -10.55 -8.21 6.86
C SER A 834 -9.92 -9.00 5.73
N CYS A 835 -10.10 -10.32 5.76
CA CYS A 835 -9.75 -11.25 4.69
C CYS A 835 -10.90 -12.22 4.43
N THR A 836 -10.85 -12.94 3.32
CA THR A 836 -11.85 -13.97 3.00
C THR A 836 -11.61 -15.24 3.81
N ASP A 837 -12.65 -16.07 4.01
CA ASP A 837 -12.54 -17.37 4.70
C ASP A 837 -11.51 -18.31 4.05
N ALA A 838 -11.36 -18.25 2.73
CA ALA A 838 -10.40 -19.05 1.99
C ALA A 838 -8.96 -18.60 2.27
N GLU A 839 -8.71 -17.29 2.19
CA GLU A 839 -7.41 -16.68 2.54
C GLU A 839 -7.07 -16.94 4.00
N PHE A 840 -8.04 -16.82 4.92
CA PHE A 840 -7.85 -17.13 6.34
C PHE A 840 -7.37 -18.57 6.52
N ARG A 841 -8.01 -19.56 5.87
CA ARG A 841 -7.61 -20.97 5.98
C ARG A 841 -6.24 -21.25 5.37
N GLN A 842 -5.93 -20.60 4.26
CA GLN A 842 -4.62 -20.71 3.62
C GLN A 842 -3.53 -20.15 4.54
N MET A 843 -3.68 -18.90 5.00
CA MET A 843 -2.74 -18.27 5.93
C MET A 843 -2.65 -19.05 7.25
N TRP A 844 -3.77 -19.58 7.75
CA TRP A 844 -3.80 -20.40 8.95
C TRP A 844 -2.95 -21.67 8.80
N ALA A 845 -2.96 -22.30 7.62
CA ALA A 845 -2.13 -23.47 7.32
C ALA A 845 -0.65 -23.12 7.08
N GLU A 846 -0.38 -21.93 6.51
CA GLU A 846 0.96 -21.44 6.22
C GLU A 846 1.72 -20.97 7.47
N PHE A 847 1.01 -20.40 8.47
CA PHE A 847 1.67 -19.81 9.64
C PHE A 847 2.20 -20.89 10.58
N GLU A 848 3.51 -20.84 10.82
CA GLU A 848 4.24 -21.82 11.63
C GLU A 848 4.06 -21.59 13.14
N TRP A 849 4.00 -20.33 13.58
CA TRP A 849 3.92 -19.99 14.99
C TRP A 849 2.49 -19.97 15.50
N GLU A 850 2.25 -20.72 16.58
CA GLU A 850 0.96 -20.79 17.26
C GLU A 850 1.12 -20.57 18.76
N ASN A 851 0.29 -19.69 19.32
CA ASN A 851 0.13 -19.51 20.75
C ASN A 851 -1.28 -19.91 21.17
N LYS A 852 -1.41 -20.78 22.17
CA LYS A 852 -2.70 -21.24 22.70
C LYS A 852 -2.92 -20.65 24.09
N VAL A 853 -3.91 -19.78 24.19
CA VAL A 853 -4.30 -19.07 25.41
C VAL A 853 -5.54 -19.71 26.01
N THR A 854 -5.46 -20.16 27.26
CA THR A 854 -6.62 -20.70 28.00
C THR A 854 -7.45 -19.56 28.56
N VAL A 855 -8.77 -19.60 28.35
CA VAL A 855 -9.72 -18.55 28.75
C VAL A 855 -10.25 -18.83 30.15
N ASN A 856 -9.91 -17.98 31.12
CA ASN A 856 -10.41 -18.00 32.51
C ASN A 856 -10.95 -16.62 32.90
N THR A 857 -12.26 -16.43 32.82
CA THR A 857 -12.88 -15.09 32.88
C THR A 857 -13.93 -15.02 33.98
N ASN A 858 -14.31 -13.80 34.37
CA ASN A 858 -15.48 -13.56 35.22
C ASN A 858 -16.74 -13.21 34.40
N ILE A 859 -16.64 -13.26 33.07
CA ILE A 859 -17.72 -12.88 32.16
C ILE A 859 -18.61 -14.10 31.93
N ILE A 860 -19.93 -13.88 32.00
CA ILE A 860 -20.95 -14.95 31.98
C ILE A 860 -21.53 -15.15 30.58
N ASP A 861 -21.51 -14.10 29.75
CA ASP A 861 -22.04 -14.11 28.40
C ASP A 861 -20.93 -14.28 27.35
N LEU A 862 -21.18 -15.15 26.37
CA LEU A 862 -20.22 -15.49 25.31
C LEU A 862 -20.00 -14.28 24.38
N ASN A 863 -21.07 -13.58 24.01
CA ASN A 863 -20.99 -12.41 23.12
C ASN A 863 -20.33 -11.21 23.80
N GLU A 864 -20.65 -10.96 25.08
CA GLU A 864 -19.95 -9.94 25.87
C GLU A 864 -18.44 -10.21 25.94
N TYR A 865 -18.03 -11.47 26.15
CA TYR A 865 -16.61 -11.83 26.14
C TYR A 865 -15.95 -11.61 24.78
N LEU A 866 -16.61 -11.98 23.68
CA LEU A 866 -16.08 -11.73 22.35
C LEU A 866 -15.89 -10.23 22.08
N GLN A 867 -16.88 -9.40 22.43
CA GLN A 867 -16.78 -7.94 22.29
C GLN A 867 -15.67 -7.36 23.17
N HIS A 868 -15.47 -7.89 24.38
CA HIS A 868 -14.38 -7.51 25.27
C HIS A 868 -13.01 -7.79 24.63
N ILE A 869 -12.84 -8.98 24.04
CA ILE A 869 -11.60 -9.34 23.35
C ILE A 869 -11.39 -8.46 22.11
N LEU A 870 -12.42 -8.26 21.28
CA LEU A 870 -12.33 -7.39 20.09
C LEU A 870 -11.88 -5.96 20.45
N LYS A 871 -12.41 -5.42 21.55
CA LYS A 871 -12.01 -4.09 22.05
C LYS A 871 -10.58 -4.07 22.59
N SER A 872 -10.11 -5.18 23.17
CA SER A 872 -8.79 -5.28 23.77
C SER A 872 -7.69 -5.58 22.75
N THR A 873 -8.01 -6.27 21.65
CA THR A 873 -7.04 -6.75 20.65
C THR A 873 -7.09 -6.00 19.31
N ASN A 874 -7.97 -5.01 19.15
CA ASN A 874 -8.17 -4.27 17.89
C ASN A 874 -8.35 -5.18 16.66
N MET A 875 -8.76 -6.44 16.86
CA MET A 875 -9.00 -7.39 15.78
C MET A 875 -10.42 -7.24 15.24
N LYS A 876 -10.61 -7.58 13.98
CA LYS A 876 -11.94 -7.66 13.36
C LYS A 876 -12.44 -9.09 13.41
N CYS A 877 -13.69 -9.28 13.81
CA CYS A 877 -14.36 -10.58 13.70
C CYS A 877 -14.73 -10.84 12.23
N LEU A 878 -14.32 -11.98 11.70
CA LEU A 878 -14.66 -12.45 10.36
C LEU A 878 -15.93 -13.32 10.35
N THR A 879 -16.27 -13.92 11.50
CA THR A 879 -17.44 -14.80 11.59
C THR A 879 -18.74 -13.97 11.53
N PRO A 880 -19.70 -14.33 10.65
CA PRO A 880 -21.01 -13.69 10.55
C PRO A 880 -21.76 -13.58 11.89
N GLU A 881 -22.39 -12.44 12.17
CA GLU A 881 -23.18 -12.24 13.41
C GLU A 881 -24.33 -13.26 13.51
N LYS A 882 -24.89 -13.70 12.38
CA LYS A 882 -25.93 -14.74 12.35
C LYS A 882 -25.40 -16.13 12.75
N ALA A 883 -24.15 -16.44 12.45
CA ALA A 883 -23.52 -17.69 12.90
C ALA A 883 -23.17 -17.66 14.40
N LEU A 884 -22.96 -16.45 14.94
CA LEU A 884 -22.79 -16.21 16.38
C LEU A 884 -24.16 -16.08 17.11
N SER A 885 -25.25 -15.95 16.36
CA SER A 885 -26.61 -15.87 16.90
C SER A 885 -27.16 -17.26 17.21
N GLY A 886 -27.38 -17.54 18.49
CA GLY A 886 -27.95 -18.79 18.96
C GLY A 886 -27.53 -19.12 20.39
N TYR A 887 -28.36 -19.87 21.11
CA TYR A 887 -28.03 -20.39 22.44
C TYR A 887 -27.42 -21.79 22.34
N CYS A 888 -26.33 -21.92 21.59
CA CYS A 888 -25.45 -23.06 21.74
C CYS A 888 -24.45 -22.70 22.84
N GLY A 889 -24.32 -23.52 23.88
CA GLY A 889 -23.35 -23.30 24.96
C GLY A 889 -21.88 -23.36 24.53
N PHE A 890 -21.60 -23.20 23.24
CA PHE A 890 -20.30 -23.21 22.58
C PHE A 890 -20.32 -22.19 21.44
N MET A 891 -19.24 -21.41 21.30
CA MET A 891 -19.06 -20.39 20.28
C MET A 891 -17.64 -20.44 19.72
N ALA A 892 -17.53 -20.45 18.39
CA ALA A 892 -16.27 -20.38 17.67
C ALA A 892 -16.26 -19.15 16.74
N ALA A 893 -15.25 -18.28 16.88
CA ALA A 893 -15.12 -17.08 16.08
C ALA A 893 -13.70 -16.92 15.52
N ASN A 894 -13.59 -16.55 14.24
CA ASN A 894 -12.33 -16.21 13.58
C ASN A 894 -12.11 -14.70 13.64
N LEU A 895 -10.93 -14.29 14.06
CA LEU A 895 -10.49 -12.91 14.19
C LEU A 895 -9.26 -12.66 13.32
N TYR A 896 -9.15 -11.46 12.76
CA TYR A 896 -8.02 -11.06 11.93
C TYR A 896 -7.64 -9.60 12.15
N ALA A 897 -6.34 -9.34 12.10
CA ALA A 897 -5.75 -8.01 12.09
C ALA A 897 -4.47 -7.99 11.28
N ARG A 898 -4.04 -6.77 10.93
CA ARG A 898 -2.79 -6.52 10.23
C ARG A 898 -2.00 -5.44 10.95
N SER A 899 -0.69 -5.63 11.10
CA SER A 899 0.18 -4.61 11.69
C SER A 899 0.48 -3.50 10.68
N ILE A 900 0.89 -2.33 11.18
CA ILE A 900 1.38 -1.21 10.35
C ILE A 900 2.59 -1.64 9.49
N PHE A 901 3.33 -2.65 9.95
CA PHE A 901 4.47 -3.25 9.25
C PHE A 901 4.05 -4.26 8.17
N GLY A 902 2.75 -4.48 7.97
CA GLY A 902 2.20 -5.39 6.97
C GLY A 902 2.18 -6.86 7.41
N GLU A 903 2.41 -7.16 8.69
CA GLU A 903 2.33 -8.52 9.22
C GLU A 903 0.89 -8.90 9.54
N ASP A 904 0.51 -10.12 9.19
CA ASP A 904 -0.83 -10.65 9.39
C ASP A 904 -0.92 -11.45 10.71
N ALA A 905 -1.95 -11.17 11.52
CA ALA A 905 -2.23 -11.88 12.76
C ALA A 905 -3.64 -12.49 12.73
N LEU A 906 -3.72 -13.79 12.96
CA LEU A 906 -4.96 -14.57 12.96
C LEU A 906 -5.26 -15.06 14.36
N ALA A 907 -6.52 -15.06 14.77
CA ALA A 907 -6.93 -15.75 15.99
C ALA A 907 -8.22 -16.54 15.79
N ASN A 908 -8.29 -17.72 16.39
CA ASN A 908 -9.50 -18.53 16.49
C ASN A 908 -9.89 -18.62 17.96
N VAL A 909 -11.05 -18.05 18.28
CA VAL A 909 -11.63 -18.04 19.63
C VAL A 909 -12.61 -19.19 19.72
N SER A 910 -12.32 -20.18 20.57
CA SER A 910 -13.21 -21.31 20.86
C SER A 910 -13.59 -21.28 22.33
N ILE A 911 -14.80 -20.82 22.64
CA ILE A 911 -15.28 -20.62 24.01
C ILE A 911 -16.59 -21.36 24.25
N GLU A 912 -16.78 -21.83 25.47
CA GLU A 912 -17.95 -22.57 25.89
C GLU A 912 -18.43 -22.13 27.26
N LYS A 913 -19.72 -22.31 27.47
CA LYS A 913 -20.36 -22.16 28.77
C LYS A 913 -20.66 -23.55 29.31
N PRO A 914 -19.96 -23.99 30.37
CA PRO A 914 -20.20 -25.30 30.96
C PRO A 914 -21.60 -25.35 31.58
N ILE A 915 -22.55 -25.92 30.84
CA ILE A 915 -23.98 -26.01 31.22
C ILE A 915 -24.17 -26.77 32.54
N HIS A 916 -23.23 -27.67 32.87
CA HIS A 916 -23.26 -28.50 34.08
C HIS A 916 -22.99 -27.73 35.39
N LEU A 917 -22.45 -26.50 35.33
CA LEU A 917 -22.10 -25.67 36.50
C LEU A 917 -23.15 -24.59 36.84
N GLY A 918 -24.26 -24.54 36.10
CA GLY A 918 -25.36 -23.58 36.31
C GLY A 918 -25.30 -22.33 35.43
N PRO A 919 -26.34 -21.47 35.45
CA PRO A 919 -26.48 -20.32 34.55
C PRO A 919 -25.51 -19.16 34.83
N GLU A 920 -24.89 -19.12 36.00
CA GLU A 920 -23.84 -18.13 36.38
C GLU A 920 -22.42 -18.65 36.17
N ALA A 921 -22.24 -19.82 35.55
CA ALA A 921 -20.91 -20.35 35.27
C ALA A 921 -20.13 -19.41 34.32
N PRO A 922 -18.86 -19.11 34.63
CA PRO A 922 -18.03 -18.27 33.77
C PRO A 922 -17.73 -18.94 32.43
N VAL A 923 -17.45 -18.13 31.43
CA VAL A 923 -17.02 -18.60 30.12
C VAL A 923 -15.63 -19.23 30.22
N THR A 924 -15.50 -20.46 29.70
CA THR A 924 -14.25 -21.24 29.64
C THR A 924 -13.90 -21.55 28.19
N GLY A 925 -12.64 -21.76 27.86
CA GLY A 925 -12.27 -22.11 26.48
C GLY A 925 -10.80 -21.91 26.14
N HIS A 926 -10.51 -21.83 24.86
CA HIS A 926 -9.17 -21.59 24.34
C HIS A 926 -9.20 -20.66 23.12
N ILE A 927 -8.23 -19.74 23.08
CA ILE A 927 -7.97 -18.87 21.93
C ILE A 927 -6.65 -19.32 21.33
N ARG A 928 -6.65 -19.67 20.04
CA ARG A 928 -5.45 -20.02 19.28
C ARG A 928 -5.08 -18.83 18.42
N ILE A 929 -3.86 -18.33 18.55
CA ILE A 929 -3.35 -17.19 17.79
C ILE A 929 -2.24 -17.71 16.89
N ARG A 930 -2.28 -17.34 15.60
CA ARG A 930 -1.23 -17.66 14.64
C ARG A 930 -0.74 -16.39 13.95
N ALA A 931 0.57 -16.28 13.79
CA ALA A 931 1.22 -15.18 13.08
C ALA A 931 2.49 -15.70 12.37
N LYS A 932 3.03 -14.90 11.45
CA LYS A 932 4.33 -15.20 10.80
C LYS A 932 5.50 -15.04 11.78
N SER A 933 5.47 -14.03 12.63
CA SER A 933 6.48 -13.77 13.66
C SER A 933 6.08 -14.38 15.01
N GLN A 934 7.06 -14.99 15.69
CA GLN A 934 6.88 -15.54 17.03
C GLN A 934 6.51 -14.44 18.04
N GLY A 935 7.18 -13.28 17.98
CA GLY A 935 6.96 -12.17 18.91
C GLY A 935 5.53 -11.65 18.85
N MET A 936 4.93 -11.57 17.66
CA MET A 936 3.54 -11.16 17.46
C MET A 936 2.55 -12.16 18.10
N ALA A 937 2.74 -13.47 17.87
CA ALA A 937 1.84 -14.50 18.41
C ALA A 937 1.90 -14.59 19.94
N LEU A 938 3.09 -14.44 20.53
CA LEU A 938 3.28 -14.42 21.98
C LEU A 938 2.72 -13.15 22.62
N SER A 939 3.10 -11.97 22.11
CA SER A 939 2.69 -10.67 22.65
C SER A 939 1.16 -10.48 22.64
N LEU A 940 0.50 -10.89 21.56
CA LEU A 940 -0.96 -10.90 21.49
C LEU A 940 -1.58 -11.85 22.53
N GLY A 941 -0.99 -13.02 22.74
CA GLY A 941 -1.49 -13.97 23.72
C GLY A 941 -1.32 -13.47 25.16
N ASP A 942 -0.21 -12.81 25.47
CA ASP A 942 0.03 -12.19 26.77
C ASP A 942 -0.96 -11.05 27.03
N LYS A 943 -1.26 -10.22 26.02
CA LYS A 943 -2.28 -9.17 26.15
C LYS A 943 -3.67 -9.75 26.37
N ILE A 944 -4.01 -10.84 25.67
CA ILE A 944 -5.28 -11.55 25.90
C ILE A 944 -5.30 -12.10 27.32
N ASN A 945 -4.23 -12.71 27.82
CA ASN A 945 -4.11 -13.19 29.20
C ASN A 945 -4.32 -12.06 30.24
N LEU A 946 -3.72 -10.90 30.02
CA LEU A 946 -3.89 -9.73 30.89
C LEU A 946 -5.34 -9.17 30.86
N SER A 947 -5.99 -9.25 29.70
CA SER A 947 -7.35 -8.72 29.46
C SER A 947 -8.47 -9.76 29.66
N GLN A 948 -8.22 -10.94 30.23
CA GLN A 948 -9.29 -11.94 30.42
C GLN A 948 -10.30 -11.55 31.50
N LYS A 949 -9.90 -10.71 32.46
CA LYS A 949 -10.77 -10.28 33.56
C LYS A 949 -11.25 -8.86 33.31
N LYS A 950 -12.56 -8.66 33.39
CA LYS A 950 -13.17 -7.33 33.41
C LYS A 950 -12.68 -6.61 34.67
N THR A 951 -11.82 -5.61 34.50
CA THR A 951 -11.42 -4.74 35.61
C THR A 951 -12.67 -3.98 36.04
N SER A 952 -13.18 -4.26 37.23
CA SER A 952 -14.18 -3.40 37.88
C SER A 952 -13.48 -2.09 38.20
N LEU A 953 -13.63 -1.10 37.32
CA LEU A 953 -13.51 0.32 37.67
C LEU A 953 -14.66 0.68 38.61
#